data_AF-A0A928DUB0-F1
#
_entry.id   AF-A0A928DUB0-F1
#
_cell.length_a   1.000
_cell.length_b   1.000
_cell.length_c   1.000
_cell.angle_alpha   90.00
_cell.angle_beta   90.00
_cell.angle_gamma   90.00
#
_symmetry.space_group_name_H-M   'P 1'
#
loop_
_entity.id
_entity.type
_entity.pdbx_description
1 polymer ?
#
loop_
_entity_poly.entity_id
_entity_poly.type
_entity_poly.pdbx_seq_one_letter_code
_entity_poly.pdbx_strand_id
1 'polypeptide(L)'
;MRLTGRSFLLAGGILWSSLSSMAVFSEEFPDEQKYLHWITMLDSDSSHRRQYAWENLSQLVHSETEMPQKIRFLSLVCRELRKSDLSFELQERLFFLEEELKRQLEVREFPIPDEERVVWEESQWSLLVDDIPSRRNQARRQLEERIQHGDGIYEVIEMLRHLIVSDTISEDDRMRVWGLLHQARMKWLESPEHRSESGGLTEKKVFEMVHLLASVNLPEDKLVPWINLHERTTRQFSVLPNQEPLGGDGFSFLSPISRNGERIGLQIWLAVQTLEDALISEEFSELTLKKLQETLDSRKMTPSGAILLSRLVFLMKPCLSAEYWEHSEMKTAQFLQVGVPQNSGLGTSFFDRMSEGRVFCREGVNLEVGEYELGTAVRHPNRKSAFFHFVKLETLEEKLLYPQEMRRSAGERWRGISERTLSWIDAECRKEARVLTAEELRTLELLEPKVLSAQAADWLVRWSSERGAFRLGELEEPQGIQAHLCRLLLALGTREAIPELEKVLDQEILWKGMEAESRIAWLAALAIARRDPWEGVQDWLKGRLDEDLELVTYHWDRSDDSPMVAALGSERPRSEGAGPMVRSEETQKSSKNIQLSASAAGILLEMREAEADLEASEMLKGLTVRYLPMNLGSGKFYLFEDGEIRRKILSKLREK
;
A
#
# COMPACT_ATOMS: atom_id res chain seq x y z
N MET A 1 35.97 22.83 31.28
CA MET A 1 36.76 21.58 31.18
C MET A 1 35.82 20.43 31.52
N ARG A 2 35.65 19.36 30.73
CA ARG A 2 36.32 18.94 29.49
C ARG A 2 35.34 18.93 28.29
N LEU A 3 35.88 19.02 27.08
CA LEU A 3 35.18 18.91 25.80
C LEU A 3 35.43 17.54 25.18
N THR A 4 34.37 16.87 24.70
CA THR A 4 34.36 15.87 23.61
C THR A 4 32.91 15.79 23.13
N GLY A 5 32.54 15.93 21.86
CA GLY A 5 33.36 16.04 20.66
C GLY A 5 32.82 15.11 19.58
N ARG A 6 31.70 15.49 18.94
CA ARG A 6 31.17 14.84 17.73
C ARG A 6 30.44 15.87 16.87
N SER A 7 31.19 16.46 15.94
CA SER A 7 30.62 17.23 14.83
C SER A 7 30.16 16.24 13.76
N PHE A 8 28.88 16.30 13.39
CA PHE A 8 28.37 15.70 12.15
C PHE A 8 28.11 16.81 11.13
N LEU A 9 28.30 16.48 9.85
CA LEU A 9 28.45 17.44 8.75
C LEU A 9 27.12 18.12 8.37
N LEU A 10 26.94 19.38 8.78
CA LEU A 10 26.00 20.32 8.15
C LEU A 10 26.74 21.05 7.01
N ALA A 11 26.83 20.41 5.84
CA ALA A 11 27.50 20.96 4.65
C ALA A 11 26.55 21.37 3.51
N GLY A 12 25.27 20.96 3.54
CA GLY A 12 24.32 21.22 2.45
C GLY A 12 23.66 22.62 2.44
N GLY A 13 23.50 23.26 3.61
CA GLY A 13 22.65 24.46 3.73
C GLY A 13 23.31 25.82 3.40
N ILE A 14 24.64 25.90 3.32
CA ILE A 14 25.36 27.18 3.27
C ILE A 14 25.55 27.71 1.83
N LEU A 15 25.50 26.83 0.82
CA LEU A 15 25.57 27.23 -0.58
C LEU A 15 24.31 27.95 -1.07
N TRP A 16 23.13 27.62 -0.51
CA TRP A 16 21.84 28.15 -0.97
C TRP A 16 21.63 29.63 -0.61
N SER A 17 21.87 30.02 0.65
CA SER A 17 21.76 31.41 1.10
C SER A 17 22.78 32.36 0.46
N SER A 18 23.84 31.81 -0.15
CA SER A 18 24.84 32.58 -0.91
C SER A 18 24.32 32.99 -2.29
N LEU A 19 23.52 32.15 -2.95
CA LEU A 19 23.03 32.38 -4.33
C LEU A 19 21.97 33.47 -4.42
N SER A 20 21.06 33.56 -3.45
CA SER A 20 20.00 34.59 -3.40
C SER A 20 20.52 36.03 -3.27
N SER A 21 21.82 36.22 -3.00
CA SER A 21 22.47 37.54 -2.89
C SER A 21 23.09 38.06 -4.20
N MET A 22 23.07 37.27 -5.28
CA MET A 22 23.76 37.57 -6.55
C MET A 22 23.00 38.49 -7.53
N ALA A 23 22.05 39.29 -7.03
CA ALA A 23 21.24 40.21 -7.84
C ALA A 23 21.97 41.51 -8.28
N VAL A 24 23.26 41.42 -8.64
CA VAL A 24 24.02 42.49 -9.32
C VAL A 24 25.08 41.86 -10.25
N PHE A 25 24.70 41.51 -11.48
CA PHE A 25 25.64 41.16 -12.56
C PHE A 25 25.21 41.81 -13.88
N SER A 26 25.67 43.04 -14.12
CA SER A 26 25.50 43.76 -15.39
C SER A 26 26.84 44.21 -15.99
N GLU A 27 27.88 43.40 -15.84
CA GLU A 27 29.10 43.53 -16.65
C GLU A 27 28.98 42.58 -17.85
N GLU A 28 29.27 43.06 -19.06
CA GLU A 28 29.23 42.25 -20.28
C GLU A 28 30.36 41.20 -20.26
N PHE A 29 30.03 39.94 -19.99
CA PHE A 29 31.02 38.86 -19.93
C PHE A 29 31.33 38.29 -21.33
N PRO A 30 32.61 38.19 -21.74
CA PRO A 30 32.98 37.79 -23.11
C PRO A 30 32.62 36.34 -23.47
N ASP A 31 32.46 35.45 -22.48
CA ASP A 31 32.13 34.04 -22.73
C ASP A 31 30.63 33.78 -22.97
N GLU A 32 29.71 34.62 -22.49
CA GLU A 32 28.27 34.39 -22.70
C GLU A 32 27.88 34.51 -24.18
N GLN A 33 28.41 35.53 -24.86
CA GLN A 33 28.22 35.69 -26.31
C GLN A 33 28.79 34.50 -27.10
N LYS A 34 29.89 33.91 -26.63
CA LYS A 34 30.52 32.72 -27.24
C LYS A 34 29.67 31.47 -27.04
N TYR A 35 29.11 31.25 -25.85
CA TYR A 35 28.20 30.14 -25.60
C TYR A 35 26.89 30.31 -26.39
N LEU A 36 26.31 31.51 -26.42
CA LEU A 36 25.12 31.81 -27.21
C LEU A 36 25.37 31.66 -28.72
N HIS A 37 26.58 31.99 -29.19
CA HIS A 37 26.99 31.72 -30.57
C HIS A 37 27.02 30.22 -30.88
N TRP A 38 27.52 29.38 -29.97
CA TRP A 38 27.46 27.93 -30.14
C TRP A 38 26.03 27.39 -30.07
N ILE A 39 25.19 27.87 -29.15
CA ILE A 39 23.78 27.47 -29.07
C ILE A 39 23.03 27.84 -30.37
N THR A 40 23.22 29.05 -30.89
CA THR A 40 22.62 29.43 -32.19
C THR A 40 23.22 28.67 -33.38
N MET A 41 24.48 28.22 -33.31
CA MET A 41 25.06 27.30 -34.31
C MET A 41 24.49 25.88 -34.26
N LEU A 42 23.96 25.42 -33.12
CA LEU A 42 23.26 24.13 -33.02
C LEU A 42 21.95 24.11 -33.85
N ASP A 43 21.36 25.27 -34.18
CA ASP A 43 20.18 25.37 -35.06
C ASP A 43 20.54 25.47 -36.56
N SER A 44 21.83 25.53 -36.90
CA SER A 44 22.26 25.78 -38.28
C SER A 44 21.93 24.61 -39.22
N ASP A 45 21.43 24.89 -40.42
CA ASP A 45 21.26 23.90 -41.51
C ASP A 45 22.55 23.12 -41.83
N SER A 46 23.72 23.69 -41.54
CA SER A 46 25.01 23.04 -41.76
C SER A 46 25.31 22.02 -40.65
N SER A 47 25.24 20.73 -40.98
CA SER A 47 25.60 19.63 -40.07
C SER A 47 27.00 19.77 -39.46
N HIS A 48 27.99 20.28 -40.20
CA HIS A 48 29.32 20.58 -39.68
C HIS A 48 29.29 21.69 -38.61
N ARG A 49 28.45 22.73 -38.77
CA ARG A 49 28.30 23.77 -37.74
C ARG A 49 27.61 23.23 -36.49
N ARG A 50 26.57 22.40 -36.66
CA ARG A 50 25.90 21.72 -35.54
C ARG A 50 26.86 20.82 -34.77
N GLN A 51 27.63 19.99 -35.47
CA GLN A 51 28.62 19.08 -34.87
C GLN A 51 29.72 19.86 -34.13
N TYR A 52 30.30 20.88 -34.76
CA TYR A 52 31.33 21.72 -34.14
C TYR A 52 30.81 22.42 -32.87
N ALA A 53 29.60 22.99 -32.91
CA ALA A 53 28.98 23.61 -31.75
C ALA A 53 28.72 22.58 -30.64
N TRP A 54 28.21 21.40 -30.99
CA TRP A 54 27.95 20.31 -30.04
C TRP A 54 29.22 19.81 -29.36
N GLU A 55 30.31 19.63 -30.10
CA GLU A 55 31.62 19.23 -29.56
C GLU A 55 32.16 20.27 -28.57
N ASN A 56 32.08 21.56 -28.91
CA ASN A 56 32.54 22.65 -28.03
C ASN A 56 31.67 22.76 -26.75
N LEU A 57 30.34 22.68 -26.87
CA LEU A 57 29.43 22.71 -25.72
C LEU A 57 29.59 21.46 -24.84
N SER A 58 29.71 20.27 -25.45
CA SER A 58 29.98 19.03 -24.71
C SER A 58 31.33 19.07 -24.00
N GLN A 59 32.38 19.60 -24.65
CA GLN A 59 33.69 19.76 -24.03
C GLN A 59 33.65 20.75 -22.86
N LEU A 60 32.89 21.85 -22.98
CA LEU A 60 32.67 22.79 -21.89
C LEU A 60 32.03 22.10 -20.67
N VAL A 61 30.98 21.31 -20.88
CA VAL A 61 30.33 20.52 -19.82
C VAL A 61 31.31 19.54 -19.17
N HIS A 62 32.07 18.77 -19.96
CA HIS A 62 32.96 17.72 -19.43
C HIS A 62 34.33 18.21 -18.94
N SER A 63 34.69 19.47 -19.20
CA SER A 63 35.97 20.05 -18.76
C SER A 63 36.01 20.32 -17.25
N GLU A 64 37.22 20.41 -16.69
CA GLU A 64 37.48 20.87 -15.32
C GLU A 64 37.31 22.40 -15.17
N THR A 65 36.42 23.02 -15.96
CA THR A 65 36.10 24.45 -15.86
C THR A 65 35.52 24.79 -14.49
N GLU A 66 35.84 25.99 -14.01
CA GLU A 66 35.43 26.46 -12.69
C GLU A 66 33.89 26.45 -12.54
N MET A 67 33.40 26.00 -11.39
CA MET A 67 31.96 25.90 -11.08
C MET A 67 31.14 27.16 -11.47
N PRO A 68 31.61 28.41 -11.27
CA PRO A 68 30.87 29.60 -11.70
C PRO A 68 30.62 29.67 -13.21
N GLN A 69 31.52 29.14 -14.04
CA GLN A 69 31.33 29.10 -15.50
C GLN A 69 30.25 28.07 -15.88
N LYS A 70 30.24 26.89 -15.24
CA LYS A 70 29.21 25.87 -15.44
C LYS A 70 27.83 26.34 -14.96
N ILE A 71 27.74 27.03 -13.83
CA ILE A 71 26.50 27.65 -13.32
C ILE A 71 25.96 28.69 -14.31
N ARG A 72 26.82 29.58 -14.84
CA ARG A 72 26.43 30.56 -15.86
C ARG A 72 26.00 29.91 -17.17
N PHE A 73 26.69 28.86 -17.60
CA PHE A 73 26.34 28.12 -18.80
C PHE A 73 25.01 27.37 -18.64
N LEU A 74 24.75 26.77 -17.47
CA LEU A 74 23.44 26.21 -17.12
C LEU A 74 22.35 27.29 -17.16
N SER A 75 22.58 28.46 -16.57
CA SER A 75 21.65 29.60 -16.65
C SER A 75 21.29 29.97 -18.09
N LEU A 76 22.28 29.99 -18.99
CA LEU A 76 22.09 30.28 -20.40
C LEU A 76 21.31 29.17 -21.11
N VAL A 77 21.67 27.90 -20.89
CA VAL A 77 20.95 26.74 -21.47
C VAL A 77 19.50 26.73 -21.01
N CYS A 78 19.25 26.90 -19.71
CA CYS A 78 17.90 27.03 -19.15
C CYS A 78 17.13 28.19 -19.78
N ARG A 79 17.74 29.38 -19.97
CA ARG A 79 17.12 30.56 -20.60
C ARG A 79 16.77 30.32 -22.06
N GLU A 80 17.67 29.73 -22.84
CA GLU A 80 17.43 29.40 -24.25
C GLU A 80 16.34 28.34 -24.41
N LEU A 81 16.29 27.33 -23.54
CA LEU A 81 15.22 26.31 -23.49
C LEU A 81 13.81 26.87 -23.23
N ARG A 82 13.67 28.11 -22.74
CA ARG A 82 12.36 28.79 -22.53
C ARG A 82 11.78 29.35 -23.83
N LYS A 83 12.56 29.42 -24.91
CA LYS A 83 12.11 29.98 -26.19
C LYS A 83 11.20 29.00 -26.92
N SER A 84 10.04 29.47 -27.36
CA SER A 84 9.02 28.64 -28.03
C SER A 84 9.31 28.36 -29.51
N ASP A 85 10.28 29.05 -30.11
CA ASP A 85 10.68 28.96 -31.51
C ASP A 85 11.83 27.99 -31.79
N LEU A 86 12.42 27.35 -30.76
CA LEU A 86 13.49 26.36 -30.95
C LEU A 86 13.05 25.19 -31.84
N SER A 87 13.95 24.73 -32.72
CA SER A 87 13.79 23.47 -33.42
C SER A 87 13.88 22.27 -32.46
N PHE A 88 13.21 21.16 -32.81
CA PHE A 88 13.21 19.96 -31.97
C PHE A 88 14.62 19.37 -31.74
N GLU A 89 15.49 19.34 -32.77
CA GLU A 89 16.87 18.85 -32.65
C GLU A 89 17.70 19.72 -31.70
N LEU A 90 17.48 21.04 -31.71
CA LEU A 90 18.12 21.97 -30.78
C LEU A 90 17.61 21.77 -29.35
N GLN A 91 16.30 21.68 -29.18
CA GLN A 91 15.65 21.55 -27.88
C GLN A 91 16.07 20.27 -27.14
N GLU A 92 16.11 19.13 -27.83
CA GLU A 92 16.58 17.84 -27.29
C GLU A 92 18.05 17.92 -26.84
N ARG A 93 18.90 18.58 -27.63
CA ARG A 93 20.32 18.79 -27.31
C ARG A 93 20.56 19.72 -26.12
N LEU A 94 19.82 20.82 -26.04
CA LEU A 94 19.91 21.73 -24.90
C LEU A 94 19.41 21.06 -23.62
N PHE A 95 18.35 20.24 -23.69
CA PHE A 95 17.88 19.46 -22.53
C PHE A 95 18.93 18.45 -22.03
N PHE A 96 19.62 17.75 -22.94
CA PHE A 96 20.76 16.89 -22.55
C PHE A 96 21.88 17.67 -21.84
N LEU A 97 22.20 18.88 -22.33
CA LEU A 97 23.20 19.74 -21.70
C LEU A 97 22.73 20.25 -20.32
N GLU A 98 21.44 20.60 -20.17
CA GLU A 98 20.84 20.98 -18.89
C GLU A 98 20.98 19.87 -17.84
N GLU A 99 20.55 18.66 -18.19
CA GLU A 99 20.60 17.49 -17.30
C GLU A 99 22.02 17.11 -16.88
N GLU A 100 22.96 17.09 -17.82
CA GLU A 100 24.36 16.80 -17.53
C GLU A 100 24.99 17.89 -16.62
N LEU A 101 24.65 19.17 -16.85
CA LEU A 101 25.10 20.28 -16.01
C LEU A 101 24.50 20.24 -14.60
N LYS A 102 23.18 20.04 -14.47
CA LYS A 102 22.51 19.83 -13.17
C LYS A 102 23.20 18.71 -12.38
N ARG A 103 23.42 17.56 -13.03
CA ARG A 103 24.07 16.39 -12.45
C ARG A 103 25.50 16.69 -11.96
N GLN A 104 26.30 17.40 -12.75
CA GLN A 104 27.68 17.74 -12.36
C GLN A 104 27.79 18.85 -11.32
N LEU A 105 26.83 19.78 -11.29
CA LEU A 105 26.78 20.87 -10.31
C LEU A 105 26.15 20.45 -8.98
N GLU A 106 25.58 19.25 -8.90
CA GLU A 106 24.69 18.80 -7.81
C GLU A 106 23.49 19.74 -7.57
N VAL A 107 23.13 20.53 -8.60
CA VAL A 107 22.01 21.48 -8.61
C VAL A 107 20.78 20.76 -9.15
N ARG A 108 19.72 20.65 -8.34
CA ARG A 108 18.45 20.02 -8.75
C ARG A 108 17.62 20.91 -9.65
N GLU A 109 17.37 22.14 -9.20
CA GLU A 109 16.67 23.16 -9.99
C GLU A 109 17.52 24.43 -10.11
N PHE A 110 17.46 25.06 -11.28
CA PHE A 110 18.07 26.37 -11.50
C PHE A 110 16.99 27.45 -11.29
N PRO A 111 17.19 28.42 -10.39
CA PRO A 111 16.15 29.39 -10.06
C PRO A 111 15.72 30.18 -11.30
N ILE A 112 14.41 30.25 -11.52
CA ILE A 112 13.80 31.10 -12.54
C ILE A 112 13.72 32.52 -11.96
N PRO A 113 14.33 33.55 -12.59
CA PRO A 113 14.12 34.93 -12.17
C PRO A 113 12.63 35.28 -12.19
N ASP A 114 12.11 35.98 -11.18
CA ASP A 114 10.67 36.26 -11.07
C ASP A 114 10.08 36.96 -12.31
N GLU A 115 10.88 37.81 -12.97
CA GLU A 115 10.53 38.48 -14.23
C GLU A 115 10.38 37.50 -15.41
N GLU A 116 11.21 36.45 -15.46
CA GLU A 116 11.11 35.38 -16.46
C GLU A 116 10.07 34.33 -16.08
N ARG A 117 9.70 34.21 -14.79
CA ARG A 117 8.78 33.19 -14.29
C ARG A 117 7.41 33.27 -14.95
N VAL A 118 6.84 34.48 -15.07
CA VAL A 118 5.53 34.69 -15.71
C VAL A 118 5.58 34.29 -17.20
N VAL A 119 6.63 34.67 -17.91
CA VAL A 119 6.81 34.37 -19.35
C VAL A 119 7.06 32.88 -19.57
N TRP A 120 7.87 32.25 -18.72
CA TRP A 120 8.11 30.82 -18.74
C TRP A 120 6.82 30.05 -18.49
N GLU A 121 6.06 30.43 -17.45
CA GLU A 121 4.74 29.88 -17.16
C GLU A 121 3.84 29.98 -18.40
N GLU A 122 3.59 31.17 -18.95
CA GLU A 122 2.80 31.33 -20.19
C GLU A 122 3.29 30.46 -21.37
N SER A 123 4.61 30.29 -21.53
CA SER A 123 5.19 29.44 -22.58
C SER A 123 4.87 27.96 -22.38
N GLN A 124 4.98 27.43 -21.15
CA GLN A 124 4.72 26.02 -20.83
C GLN A 124 3.26 25.64 -21.11
N TRP A 125 2.32 26.58 -20.97
CA TRP A 125 0.90 26.32 -21.22
C TRP A 125 0.63 26.10 -22.71
N SER A 126 1.30 26.86 -23.57
CA SER A 126 1.26 26.62 -25.02
C SER A 126 1.89 25.28 -25.40
N LEU A 127 3.00 24.89 -24.74
CA LEU A 127 3.71 23.65 -25.01
C LEU A 127 2.96 22.40 -24.53
N LEU A 128 2.24 22.46 -23.40
CA LEU A 128 1.39 21.37 -22.89
C LEU A 128 0.25 20.96 -23.83
N VAL A 129 -0.10 21.82 -24.79
CA VAL A 129 -1.13 21.55 -25.81
C VAL A 129 -0.61 21.73 -27.23
N ASP A 130 0.72 21.81 -27.41
CA ASP A 130 1.37 21.90 -28.73
C ASP A 130 1.14 20.58 -29.50
N ASP A 131 0.71 20.70 -30.76
CA ASP A 131 0.47 19.58 -31.67
C ASP A 131 1.70 18.65 -31.81
N ILE A 132 2.91 19.16 -31.57
CA ILE A 132 4.18 18.43 -31.60
C ILE A 132 4.34 17.60 -30.29
N PRO A 133 4.30 16.25 -30.34
CA PRO A 133 4.27 15.43 -29.12
C PRO A 133 5.53 15.53 -28.25
N SER A 134 6.69 15.83 -28.84
CA SER A 134 7.95 15.96 -28.08
C SER A 134 7.96 17.20 -27.19
N ARG A 135 7.55 18.36 -27.72
CA ARG A 135 7.36 19.60 -26.96
C ARG A 135 6.38 19.41 -25.81
N ARG A 136 5.26 18.74 -26.10
CA ARG A 136 4.24 18.37 -25.10
C ARG A 136 4.78 17.50 -23.98
N ASN A 137 5.53 16.45 -24.34
CA ASN A 137 6.16 15.55 -23.38
C ASN A 137 7.27 16.24 -22.56
N GLN A 138 7.98 17.21 -23.13
CA GLN A 138 8.97 18.00 -22.41
C GLN A 138 8.33 18.94 -21.39
N ALA A 139 7.32 19.74 -21.80
CA ALA A 139 6.58 20.61 -20.88
C ALA A 139 5.93 19.79 -19.75
N ARG A 140 5.39 18.62 -20.09
CA ARG A 140 4.91 17.64 -19.12
C ARG A 140 5.99 17.23 -18.12
N ARG A 141 7.18 16.80 -18.57
CA ARG A 141 8.29 16.40 -17.67
C ARG A 141 8.74 17.54 -16.76
N GLN A 142 8.89 18.75 -17.30
CA GLN A 142 9.30 19.93 -16.51
C GLN A 142 8.27 20.27 -15.42
N LEU A 143 6.97 20.03 -15.68
CA LEU A 143 5.95 20.14 -14.64
C LEU A 143 5.91 18.94 -13.69
N GLU A 144 6.15 17.71 -14.16
CA GLU A 144 6.27 16.53 -13.28
C GLU A 144 7.45 16.68 -12.31
N GLU A 145 8.58 17.26 -12.73
CA GLU A 145 9.69 17.64 -11.85
C GLU A 145 9.28 18.70 -10.82
N ARG A 146 8.73 19.85 -11.25
CA ARG A 146 8.30 20.91 -10.33
C ARG A 146 7.23 20.42 -9.35
N ILE A 147 6.32 19.54 -9.81
CA ILE A 147 5.36 18.82 -8.96
C ILE A 147 6.08 17.89 -7.98
N GLN A 148 7.10 17.16 -8.41
CA GLN A 148 7.85 16.28 -7.50
C GLN A 148 8.61 17.05 -6.42
N HIS A 149 9.10 18.25 -6.71
CA HIS A 149 9.77 19.12 -5.74
C HIS A 149 8.78 19.80 -4.78
N GLY A 150 7.71 20.41 -5.30
CA GLY A 150 6.69 21.13 -4.51
C GLY A 150 6.82 22.67 -4.57
N ASP A 151 7.88 23.19 -5.18
CA ASP A 151 8.13 24.64 -5.25
C ASP A 151 7.11 25.36 -6.16
N GLY A 152 6.34 26.26 -5.54
CA GLY A 152 5.23 26.96 -6.20
C GLY A 152 4.16 26.01 -6.74
N ILE A 153 3.84 24.95 -5.97
CA ILE A 153 2.89 23.90 -6.34
C ILE A 153 1.45 24.41 -6.48
N TYR A 154 1.05 25.41 -5.70
CA TYR A 154 -0.31 25.94 -5.76
C TYR A 154 -0.55 26.77 -7.02
N GLU A 155 0.44 27.52 -7.48
CA GLU A 155 0.41 28.23 -8.76
C GLU A 155 0.30 27.23 -9.92
N VAL A 156 1.00 26.08 -9.84
CA VAL A 156 0.83 24.97 -10.79
C VAL A 156 -0.60 24.40 -10.72
N ILE A 157 -1.17 24.20 -9.53
CA ILE A 157 -2.56 23.74 -9.38
C ILE A 157 -3.53 24.72 -10.05
N GLU A 158 -3.53 26.00 -9.68
CA GLU A 158 -4.47 27.00 -10.21
C GLU A 158 -4.33 27.18 -11.73
N MET A 159 -3.11 27.13 -12.24
CA MET A 159 -2.86 27.17 -13.66
C MET A 159 -3.44 25.96 -14.40
N LEU A 160 -3.22 24.73 -13.90
CA LEU A 160 -3.79 23.53 -14.52
C LEU A 160 -5.33 23.55 -14.45
N ARG A 161 -5.92 24.14 -13.39
CA ARG A 161 -7.37 24.40 -13.30
C ARG A 161 -7.85 25.34 -14.41
N HIS A 162 -7.17 26.47 -14.61
CA HIS A 162 -7.49 27.41 -15.68
C HIS A 162 -7.39 26.76 -17.06
N LEU A 163 -6.35 25.95 -17.28
CA LEU A 163 -6.13 25.23 -18.53
C LEU A 163 -7.26 24.24 -18.83
N ILE A 164 -7.69 23.43 -17.84
CA ILE A 164 -8.80 22.45 -17.98
C ILE A 164 -10.13 23.09 -18.40
N VAL A 165 -10.46 24.29 -17.89
CA VAL A 165 -11.70 25.01 -18.23
C VAL A 165 -11.61 25.73 -19.58
N SER A 166 -10.40 25.89 -20.13
CA SER A 166 -10.18 26.62 -21.37
C SER A 166 -10.90 25.96 -22.55
N ASP A 167 -11.59 26.77 -23.35
CA ASP A 167 -12.21 26.35 -24.62
C ASP A 167 -11.17 26.14 -25.74
N THR A 168 -9.89 26.47 -25.49
CA THR A 168 -8.81 26.36 -26.48
C THR A 168 -8.16 24.99 -26.56
N ILE A 169 -8.35 24.12 -25.56
CA ILE A 169 -7.65 22.83 -25.46
C ILE A 169 -8.52 21.65 -25.88
N SER A 170 -7.89 20.61 -26.45
CA SER A 170 -8.58 19.40 -26.86
C SER A 170 -9.06 18.56 -25.67
N GLU A 171 -10.00 17.65 -25.91
CA GLU A 171 -10.50 16.73 -24.87
C GLU A 171 -9.40 15.76 -24.39
N ASP A 172 -8.59 15.24 -25.31
CA ASP A 172 -7.43 14.41 -24.98
C ASP A 172 -6.41 15.17 -24.12
N ASP A 173 -6.19 16.46 -24.41
CA ASP A 173 -5.28 17.29 -23.62
C ASP A 173 -5.87 17.65 -22.25
N ARG A 174 -7.18 17.87 -22.14
CA ARG A 174 -7.85 17.98 -20.82
C ARG A 174 -7.55 16.76 -19.95
N MET A 175 -7.59 15.55 -20.51
CA MET A 175 -7.28 14.32 -19.77
C MET A 175 -5.81 14.23 -19.34
N ARG A 176 -4.87 14.71 -20.17
CA ARG A 176 -3.43 14.80 -19.82
C ARG A 176 -3.18 15.82 -18.70
N VAL A 177 -3.73 17.04 -18.85
CA VAL A 177 -3.64 18.13 -17.87
C VAL A 177 -4.33 17.75 -16.55
N TRP A 178 -5.44 17.00 -16.60
CA TRP A 178 -6.12 16.46 -15.41
C TRP A 178 -5.24 15.49 -14.62
N GLY A 179 -4.45 14.65 -15.30
CA GLY A 179 -3.46 13.78 -14.65
C GLY A 179 -2.41 14.56 -13.88
N LEU A 180 -1.86 15.62 -14.49
CA LEU A 180 -0.92 16.54 -13.83
C LEU A 180 -1.56 17.28 -12.65
N LEU A 181 -2.80 17.77 -12.79
CA LEU A 181 -3.50 18.46 -11.71
C LEU A 181 -3.75 17.54 -10.52
N HIS A 182 -4.08 16.27 -10.75
CA HIS A 182 -4.19 15.30 -9.67
C HIS A 182 -2.85 15.11 -8.96
N GLN A 183 -1.75 14.89 -9.69
CA GLN A 183 -0.41 14.75 -9.10
C GLN A 183 0.00 16.00 -8.30
N ALA A 184 -0.18 17.19 -8.88
CA ALA A 184 0.13 18.47 -8.24
C ALA A 184 -0.63 18.65 -6.93
N ARG A 185 -1.95 18.38 -6.96
CA ARG A 185 -2.80 18.46 -5.77
C ARG A 185 -2.39 17.44 -4.70
N MET A 186 -2.06 16.20 -5.07
CA MET A 186 -1.64 15.22 -4.08
C MET A 186 -0.29 15.61 -3.43
N LYS A 187 0.68 16.12 -4.20
CA LYS A 187 1.91 16.68 -3.64
C LYS A 187 1.63 17.80 -2.65
N TRP A 188 0.78 18.75 -3.01
CA TRP A 188 0.40 19.86 -2.13
C TRP A 188 -0.22 19.36 -0.82
N LEU A 189 -1.10 18.35 -0.89
CA LEU A 189 -1.65 17.70 0.30
C LEU A 189 -0.56 17.02 1.14
N GLU A 190 0.40 16.32 0.53
CA GLU A 190 1.53 15.68 1.22
C GLU A 190 2.52 16.67 1.87
N SER A 191 2.48 17.96 1.50
CA SER A 191 3.52 18.95 1.84
C SER A 191 2.99 20.06 2.77
N PRO A 192 3.08 19.92 4.10
CA PRO A 192 2.50 20.87 5.06
C PRO A 192 3.02 22.30 4.94
N GLU A 193 4.25 22.48 4.46
CA GLU A 193 4.92 23.78 4.34
C GLU A 193 4.22 24.71 3.32
N HIS A 194 3.61 24.14 2.28
CA HIS A 194 2.88 24.89 1.22
C HIS A 194 1.38 25.09 1.51
N ARG A 195 0.90 24.81 2.74
CA ARG A 195 -0.53 24.94 3.09
C ARG A 195 -0.94 26.33 3.56
N SER A 196 0.02 27.14 4.00
CA SER A 196 -0.19 28.56 4.32
C SER A 196 -0.41 29.42 3.06
N GLU A 197 0.03 28.92 1.90
CA GLU A 197 -0.17 29.54 0.59
C GLU A 197 -1.58 29.22 0.07
N SER A 198 -2.57 30.00 0.52
CA SER A 198 -3.94 29.95 0.00
C SER A 198 -4.05 30.41 -1.47
N GLY A 199 -2.96 30.94 -2.04
CA GLY A 199 -2.70 31.03 -3.48
C GLY A 199 -3.76 31.74 -4.31
N GLY A 200 -4.33 32.84 -3.79
CA GLY A 200 -5.38 33.59 -4.48
C GLY A 200 -6.79 32.99 -4.37
N LEU A 201 -6.98 32.01 -3.49
CA LEU A 201 -8.29 31.76 -2.91
C LEU A 201 -8.77 33.05 -2.19
N THR A 202 -10.04 33.37 -2.32
CA THR A 202 -10.65 34.55 -1.70
C THR A 202 -12.05 34.20 -1.21
N GLU A 203 -12.56 34.94 -0.22
CA GLU A 203 -13.95 34.80 0.25
C GLU A 203 -14.95 34.86 -0.93
N LYS A 204 -14.72 35.76 -1.88
CA LYS A 204 -15.51 35.88 -3.12
C LYS A 204 -15.48 34.60 -3.94
N LYS A 205 -14.30 34.01 -4.18
CA LYS A 205 -14.15 32.75 -4.94
C LYS A 205 -14.83 31.58 -4.21
N VAL A 206 -14.67 31.48 -2.88
CA VAL A 206 -15.38 30.48 -2.06
C VAL A 206 -16.90 30.63 -2.21
N PHE A 207 -17.43 31.85 -2.10
CA PHE A 207 -18.87 32.10 -2.20
C PHE A 207 -19.41 31.82 -3.62
N GLU A 208 -18.64 32.15 -4.66
CA GLU A 208 -18.96 31.81 -6.05
C GLU A 208 -19.02 30.30 -6.26
N MET A 209 -18.07 29.52 -5.71
CA MET A 209 -18.09 28.05 -5.81
C MET A 209 -19.27 27.43 -5.04
N VAL A 210 -19.58 27.91 -3.82
CA VAL A 210 -20.75 27.41 -3.06
C VAL A 210 -22.06 27.73 -3.79
N HIS A 211 -22.20 28.93 -4.34
CA HIS A 211 -23.39 29.31 -5.11
C HIS A 211 -23.51 28.50 -6.41
N LEU A 212 -22.40 28.30 -7.13
CA LEU A 212 -22.33 27.45 -8.31
C LEU A 212 -22.86 26.05 -7.98
N LEU A 213 -22.31 25.39 -6.96
CA LEU A 213 -22.75 24.07 -6.52
C LEU A 213 -24.22 24.03 -6.10
N ALA A 214 -24.71 25.01 -5.32
CA ALA A 214 -26.13 25.10 -4.94
C ALA A 214 -27.09 25.16 -6.16
N SER A 215 -26.65 25.78 -7.25
CA SER A 215 -27.42 25.94 -8.49
C SER A 215 -27.36 24.75 -9.46
N VAL A 216 -26.56 23.71 -9.19
CA VAL A 216 -26.35 22.55 -10.07
C VAL A 216 -27.63 21.72 -10.25
N ASN A 217 -28.33 21.90 -11.36
CA ASN A 217 -29.49 21.09 -11.70
C ASN A 217 -29.13 19.91 -12.63
N LEU A 218 -28.35 18.95 -12.10
CA LEU A 218 -28.11 17.66 -12.76
C LEU A 218 -29.16 16.63 -12.34
N PRO A 219 -29.71 15.81 -13.24
CA PRO A 219 -30.58 14.69 -12.84
C PRO A 219 -29.77 13.62 -12.09
N GLU A 220 -30.43 12.91 -11.17
CA GLU A 220 -29.80 12.02 -10.19
C GLU A 220 -29.02 10.86 -10.83
N ASP A 221 -29.52 10.34 -11.97
CA ASP A 221 -28.89 9.31 -12.79
C ASP A 221 -27.56 9.75 -13.41
N LYS A 222 -27.28 11.06 -13.49
CA LYS A 222 -26.00 11.63 -13.92
C LYS A 222 -25.14 12.04 -12.73
N LEU A 223 -25.75 12.53 -11.66
CA LEU A 223 -25.05 12.94 -10.45
C LEU A 223 -24.37 11.76 -9.75
N VAL A 224 -25.07 10.65 -9.54
CA VAL A 224 -24.53 9.49 -8.81
C VAL A 224 -23.33 8.86 -9.54
N PRO A 225 -23.37 8.58 -10.86
CA PRO A 225 -22.19 8.15 -11.59
C PRO A 225 -21.05 9.18 -11.57
N TRP A 226 -21.33 10.47 -11.53
CA TRP A 226 -20.30 11.52 -11.46
C TRP A 226 -19.62 11.60 -10.09
N ILE A 227 -20.38 11.51 -8.98
CA ILE A 227 -19.82 11.42 -7.62
C ILE A 227 -19.00 10.13 -7.49
N ASN A 228 -19.55 9.00 -7.93
CA ASN A 228 -18.84 7.73 -7.98
C ASN A 228 -17.63 7.79 -8.92
N LEU A 229 -17.66 8.57 -10.00
CA LEU A 229 -16.52 8.77 -10.89
C LEU A 229 -15.44 9.57 -10.18
N HIS A 230 -15.74 10.70 -9.55
CA HIS A 230 -14.76 11.46 -8.75
C HIS A 230 -14.15 10.59 -7.63
N GLU A 231 -14.94 9.72 -6.98
CA GLU A 231 -14.40 8.74 -6.01
C GLU A 231 -13.59 7.61 -6.66
N ARG A 232 -13.97 7.17 -7.86
CA ARG A 232 -13.24 6.14 -8.63
C ARG A 232 -11.98 6.67 -9.28
N THR A 233 -11.94 7.89 -9.79
CA THR A 233 -10.73 8.48 -10.40
C THR A 233 -9.68 8.74 -9.33
N THR A 234 -10.11 9.14 -8.13
CA THR A 234 -9.28 9.15 -6.91
C THR A 234 -8.82 7.75 -6.46
N ARG A 235 -9.37 6.65 -7.00
CA ARG A 235 -8.99 5.26 -6.68
C ARG A 235 -8.31 4.47 -7.83
N GLN A 236 -8.59 4.75 -9.10
CA GLN A 236 -8.26 3.88 -10.25
C GLN A 236 -7.10 4.38 -11.13
N PHE A 237 -6.81 5.69 -11.18
CA PHE A 237 -5.80 6.28 -12.08
C PHE A 237 -4.33 6.04 -11.68
N SER A 238 -4.04 4.91 -11.04
CA SER A 238 -2.73 4.63 -10.43
C SER A 238 -2.30 3.17 -10.52
N VAL A 239 -2.99 2.37 -11.33
CA VAL A 239 -2.49 1.04 -11.70
C VAL A 239 -1.37 1.21 -12.73
N LEU A 240 -0.14 1.28 -12.21
CA LEU A 240 1.16 1.28 -12.88
C LEU A 240 1.57 2.58 -13.62
N PRO A 241 2.70 3.23 -13.25
CA PRO A 241 3.23 4.40 -13.95
C PRO A 241 3.79 4.11 -15.35
N ASN A 242 3.89 2.82 -15.73
CA ASN A 242 4.46 2.35 -17.00
C ASN A 242 3.45 1.59 -17.88
N GLN A 243 2.15 1.64 -17.57
CA GLN A 243 1.13 1.23 -18.55
C GLN A 243 0.55 2.47 -19.22
N GLU A 244 0.49 2.46 -20.56
CA GLU A 244 -0.40 3.36 -21.28
C GLU A 244 -1.82 3.21 -20.71
N PRO A 245 -2.58 4.31 -20.53
CA PRO A 245 -3.92 4.24 -19.97
C PRO A 245 -4.76 3.25 -20.77
N LEU A 246 -5.29 2.22 -20.08
CA LEU A 246 -5.99 1.07 -20.66
C LEU A 246 -6.90 1.52 -21.83
N GLY A 247 -6.46 1.19 -23.05
CA GLY A 247 -7.04 1.75 -24.27
C GLY A 247 -8.53 1.45 -24.40
N GLY A 248 -9.31 2.49 -24.74
CA GLY A 248 -10.71 2.37 -25.14
C GLY A 248 -11.73 2.64 -24.02
N ASP A 249 -11.80 1.78 -23.00
CA ASP A 249 -13.05 1.59 -22.25
C ASP A 249 -13.10 2.15 -20.81
N GLY A 250 -12.03 2.76 -20.30
CA GLY A 250 -12.05 3.38 -18.97
C GLY A 250 -12.96 4.61 -18.87
N PHE A 251 -13.09 5.38 -19.96
CA PHE A 251 -13.72 6.71 -19.97
C PHE A 251 -14.85 6.88 -21.00
N SER A 252 -15.25 5.80 -21.68
CA SER A 252 -16.43 5.77 -22.56
C SER A 252 -17.77 6.11 -21.87
N PHE A 253 -17.77 6.33 -20.55
CA PHE A 253 -18.90 6.85 -19.78
C PHE A 253 -19.11 8.37 -19.87
N LEU A 254 -18.12 9.16 -20.30
CA LEU A 254 -18.33 10.58 -20.65
C LEU A 254 -18.99 10.74 -22.02
N SER A 255 -18.80 9.75 -22.91
CA SER A 255 -19.12 9.76 -24.35
C SER A 255 -20.58 10.08 -24.78
N PRO A 256 -21.62 10.12 -23.92
CA PRO A 256 -22.95 10.59 -24.33
C PRO A 256 -23.45 11.82 -23.55
N ILE A 257 -22.55 12.57 -22.90
CA ILE A 257 -22.89 13.92 -22.41
C ILE A 257 -22.60 14.89 -23.56
N SER A 258 -23.48 15.88 -23.78
CA SER A 258 -23.17 16.92 -24.78
C SER A 258 -21.97 17.76 -24.32
N ARG A 259 -21.21 18.34 -25.25
CA ARG A 259 -20.06 19.24 -24.94
C ARG A 259 -20.33 20.27 -23.83
N ASN A 260 -21.58 20.75 -23.72
CA ASN A 260 -22.01 21.65 -22.65
C ASN A 260 -22.10 20.98 -21.27
N GLY A 261 -22.60 19.75 -21.20
CA GLY A 261 -22.70 19.00 -19.94
C GLY A 261 -21.33 18.52 -19.42
N GLU A 262 -20.38 18.21 -20.30
CA GLU A 262 -18.99 17.92 -19.94
C GLU A 262 -18.34 19.16 -19.28
N ARG A 263 -18.49 20.34 -19.91
CA ARG A 263 -18.01 21.60 -19.37
C ARG A 263 -18.60 21.91 -17.99
N ILE A 264 -19.92 21.70 -17.82
CA ILE A 264 -20.59 21.85 -16.52
C ILE A 264 -20.00 20.83 -15.51
N GLY A 265 -19.80 19.58 -15.90
CA GLY A 265 -19.17 18.56 -15.06
C GLY A 265 -17.75 18.94 -14.60
N LEU A 266 -16.93 19.51 -15.48
CA LEU A 266 -15.59 20.01 -15.14
C LEU A 266 -15.66 21.22 -14.19
N GLN A 267 -16.57 22.16 -14.41
CA GLN A 267 -16.77 23.30 -13.50
C GLN A 267 -17.22 22.87 -12.11
N ILE A 268 -18.12 21.89 -12.00
CA ILE A 268 -18.55 21.31 -10.73
C ILE A 268 -17.38 20.59 -10.04
N TRP A 269 -16.55 19.87 -10.81
CA TRP A 269 -15.39 19.14 -10.27
C TRP A 269 -14.37 20.10 -9.66
N LEU A 270 -14.04 21.17 -10.39
CA LEU A 270 -13.15 22.22 -9.93
C LEU A 270 -13.71 23.00 -8.75
N ALA A 271 -15.02 23.27 -8.72
CA ALA A 271 -15.66 23.91 -7.58
C ALA A 271 -15.60 23.03 -6.32
N VAL A 272 -15.83 21.71 -6.46
CA VAL A 272 -15.66 20.74 -5.36
C VAL A 272 -14.21 20.72 -4.87
N GLN A 273 -13.22 20.62 -5.76
CA GLN A 273 -11.81 20.64 -5.35
C GLN A 273 -11.40 21.98 -4.71
N THR A 274 -11.82 23.11 -5.26
CA THR A 274 -11.51 24.44 -4.72
C THR A 274 -12.09 24.60 -3.31
N LEU A 275 -13.29 24.05 -3.05
CA LEU A 275 -13.90 24.06 -1.72
C LEU A 275 -13.28 23.04 -0.77
N GLU A 276 -12.84 21.87 -1.25
CA GLU A 276 -12.05 20.94 -0.46
C GLU A 276 -10.71 21.56 -0.03
N ASP A 277 -10.00 22.25 -0.94
CA ASP A 277 -8.74 22.94 -0.62
C ASP A 277 -8.98 24.11 0.34
N ALA A 278 -10.07 24.86 0.16
CA ALA A 278 -10.51 25.93 1.06
C ALA A 278 -10.87 25.41 2.47
N LEU A 279 -11.34 24.16 2.57
CA LEU A 279 -11.64 23.49 3.85
C LEU A 279 -10.39 22.92 4.54
N ILE A 280 -9.29 22.72 3.81
CA ILE A 280 -7.97 22.32 4.34
C ILE A 280 -7.14 23.53 4.75
N SER A 281 -7.26 24.65 4.03
CA SER A 281 -6.59 25.91 4.36
C SER A 281 -7.03 26.44 5.73
N GLU A 282 -6.06 26.72 6.61
CA GLU A 282 -6.31 27.30 7.94
C GLU A 282 -7.08 28.63 7.83
N GLU A 283 -6.74 29.48 6.84
CA GLU A 283 -7.34 30.78 6.59
C GLU A 283 -8.83 30.70 6.22
N PHE A 284 -9.21 29.69 5.41
CA PHE A 284 -10.53 29.63 4.78
C PHE A 284 -11.46 28.55 5.34
N SER A 285 -10.98 27.64 6.19
CA SER A 285 -11.73 26.48 6.66
C SER A 285 -13.03 26.84 7.39
N GLU A 286 -12.97 27.70 8.42
CA GLU A 286 -14.14 28.13 9.20
C GLU A 286 -15.16 28.88 8.33
N LEU A 287 -14.68 29.82 7.51
CA LEU A 287 -15.50 30.62 6.60
C LEU A 287 -16.23 29.74 5.59
N THR A 288 -15.52 28.78 4.99
CA THR A 288 -16.08 27.85 4.01
C THR A 288 -17.10 26.92 4.65
N LEU A 289 -16.78 26.31 5.80
CA LEU A 289 -17.70 25.42 6.51
C LEU A 289 -18.97 26.14 6.94
N LYS A 290 -18.85 27.35 7.51
CA LYS A 290 -19.98 28.20 7.84
C LYS A 290 -20.82 28.52 6.61
N LYS A 291 -20.20 28.85 5.47
CA LYS A 291 -20.92 29.19 4.25
C LYS A 291 -21.69 28.00 3.66
N LEU A 292 -21.10 26.81 3.71
CA LEU A 292 -21.76 25.57 3.32
C LEU A 292 -23.01 25.31 4.19
N GLN A 293 -22.89 25.45 5.52
CA GLN A 293 -23.99 25.28 6.47
C GLN A 293 -25.11 26.31 6.27
N GLU A 294 -24.80 27.61 6.22
CA GLU A 294 -25.78 28.68 5.93
C GLU A 294 -26.57 28.41 4.63
N THR A 295 -25.86 27.92 3.60
CA THR A 295 -26.47 27.61 2.31
C THR A 295 -27.43 26.42 2.44
N LEU A 296 -26.99 25.31 3.07
CA LEU A 296 -27.83 24.14 3.38
C LEU A 296 -29.08 24.50 4.19
N ASP A 297 -28.93 25.27 5.25
CA ASP A 297 -30.02 25.70 6.14
C ASP A 297 -31.03 26.61 5.43
N SER A 298 -30.58 27.43 4.48
CA SER A 298 -31.46 28.29 3.69
C SER A 298 -32.47 27.52 2.81
N ARG A 299 -32.16 26.25 2.48
CA ARG A 299 -32.90 25.37 1.55
C ARG A 299 -33.15 25.97 0.15
N LYS A 300 -32.45 27.04 -0.23
CA LYS A 300 -32.55 27.69 -1.55
C LYS A 300 -31.57 27.08 -2.55
N MET A 301 -31.76 25.79 -2.87
CA MET A 301 -30.90 25.06 -3.78
C MET A 301 -31.63 23.96 -4.53
N THR A 302 -30.96 23.46 -5.56
CA THR A 302 -31.35 22.24 -6.28
C THR A 302 -31.12 20.99 -5.42
N PRO A 303 -31.82 19.86 -5.67
CA PRO A 303 -31.56 18.59 -4.97
C PRO A 303 -30.11 18.12 -5.13
N SER A 304 -29.55 18.27 -6.33
CA SER A 304 -28.19 17.84 -6.66
C SER A 304 -27.13 18.75 -6.04
N GLY A 305 -27.38 20.06 -5.97
CA GLY A 305 -26.59 20.98 -5.14
C GLY A 305 -26.64 20.61 -3.66
N ALA A 306 -27.81 20.22 -3.12
CA ALA A 306 -27.93 19.77 -1.73
C ALA A 306 -27.08 18.53 -1.45
N ILE A 307 -27.05 17.55 -2.36
CA ILE A 307 -26.20 16.35 -2.25
C ILE A 307 -24.72 16.74 -2.26
N LEU A 308 -24.28 17.58 -3.20
CA LEU A 308 -22.87 18.00 -3.32
C LEU A 308 -22.39 18.82 -2.11
N LEU A 309 -23.16 19.79 -1.65
CA LEU A 309 -22.83 20.59 -0.46
C LEU A 309 -22.87 19.75 0.82
N SER A 310 -23.83 18.83 0.94
CA SER A 310 -23.88 17.88 2.06
C SER A 310 -22.67 16.94 2.07
N ARG A 311 -22.14 16.54 0.90
CA ARG A 311 -20.91 15.74 0.79
C ARG A 311 -19.69 16.51 1.30
N LEU A 312 -19.55 17.79 0.98
CA LEU A 312 -18.45 18.61 1.52
C LEU A 312 -18.54 18.73 3.06
N VAL A 313 -19.72 19.01 3.61
CA VAL A 313 -19.92 19.05 5.08
C VAL A 313 -19.76 17.66 5.72
N PHE A 314 -20.11 16.57 5.02
CA PHE A 314 -19.86 15.19 5.45
C PHE A 314 -18.37 14.92 5.61
N LEU A 315 -17.52 15.34 4.66
CA LEU A 315 -16.08 15.10 4.70
C LEU A 315 -15.37 15.87 5.83
N MET A 316 -15.98 16.94 6.38
CA MET A 316 -15.46 17.63 7.56
C MET A 316 -15.77 16.94 8.89
N LYS A 317 -16.69 15.97 8.92
CA LYS A 317 -16.97 15.20 10.15
C LYS A 317 -15.92 14.09 10.34
N PRO A 318 -15.46 13.80 11.57
CA PRO A 318 -14.59 12.65 11.82
C PRO A 318 -15.21 11.36 11.28
N CYS A 319 -14.42 10.58 10.56
CA CYS A 319 -14.85 9.30 10.02
C CYS A 319 -13.80 8.21 10.32
N LEU A 320 -14.24 6.98 10.11
CA LEU A 320 -13.46 5.78 10.28
C LEU A 320 -13.39 5.08 8.92
N SER A 321 -12.20 4.67 8.47
CA SER A 321 -12.13 3.66 7.44
C SER A 321 -12.14 2.28 8.08
N ALA A 322 -13.15 1.48 7.76
CA ALA A 322 -13.19 0.06 8.05
C ALA A 322 -12.66 -0.69 6.83
N GLU A 323 -11.40 -1.12 6.89
CA GLU A 323 -10.79 -2.01 5.90
C GLU A 323 -11.16 -3.45 6.23
N TYR A 324 -11.58 -4.24 5.24
CA TYR A 324 -11.83 -5.68 5.38
C TYR A 324 -10.73 -6.46 4.67
N TRP A 325 -10.00 -7.28 5.44
CA TRP A 325 -8.87 -8.09 5.01
C TRP A 325 -9.20 -9.57 5.09
N GLU A 326 -8.83 -10.33 4.07
CA GLU A 326 -9.06 -11.78 4.01
C GLU A 326 -7.95 -12.45 3.19
N HIS A 327 -7.33 -13.51 3.72
CA HIS A 327 -6.18 -14.19 3.11
C HIS A 327 -5.05 -13.23 2.68
N SER A 328 -4.57 -12.38 3.60
CA SER A 328 -3.51 -11.35 3.39
C SER A 328 -3.82 -10.22 2.39
N GLU A 329 -5.03 -10.16 1.82
CA GLU A 329 -5.44 -9.12 0.87
C GLU A 329 -6.56 -8.24 1.43
N MET A 330 -6.44 -6.92 1.27
CA MET A 330 -7.55 -5.98 1.51
C MET A 330 -8.58 -6.16 0.40
N LYS A 331 -9.78 -6.65 0.74
CA LYS A 331 -10.86 -6.89 -0.22
C LYS A 331 -11.74 -5.66 -0.44
N THR A 332 -12.04 -4.92 0.63
CA THR A 332 -12.85 -3.69 0.58
C THR A 332 -12.40 -2.71 1.67
N ALA A 333 -12.76 -1.44 1.50
CA ALA A 333 -12.68 -0.42 2.55
C ALA A 333 -13.95 0.45 2.52
N GLN A 334 -14.49 0.78 3.69
CA GLN A 334 -15.71 1.57 3.83
C GLN A 334 -15.49 2.75 4.78
N PHE A 335 -15.91 3.95 4.36
CA PHE A 335 -15.87 5.14 5.20
C PHE A 335 -17.17 5.23 6.02
N LEU A 336 -17.03 5.15 7.34
CA LEU A 336 -18.12 5.16 8.31
C LEU A 336 -18.09 6.46 9.12
N GLN A 337 -19.24 7.08 9.34
CA GLN A 337 -19.34 8.24 10.23
C GLN A 337 -19.47 7.80 11.68
N VAL A 338 -18.72 8.45 12.56
CA VAL A 338 -18.86 8.27 14.00
C VAL A 338 -20.05 9.13 14.48
N GLY A 339 -20.92 8.56 15.31
CA GLY A 339 -22.10 9.23 15.87
C GLY A 339 -23.30 9.39 14.93
N VAL A 340 -23.24 8.84 13.70
CA VAL A 340 -24.35 8.82 12.75
C VAL A 340 -24.71 7.38 12.37
N PRO A 341 -25.93 6.88 12.68
CA PRO A 341 -26.38 5.58 12.21
C PRO A 341 -26.42 5.52 10.69
N GLN A 342 -25.64 4.60 10.09
CA GLN A 342 -25.58 4.42 8.65
C GLN A 342 -26.40 3.21 8.20
N ASN A 343 -27.53 3.47 7.56
CA ASN A 343 -28.33 2.43 6.89
C ASN A 343 -27.75 2.14 5.50
N SER A 344 -26.54 1.56 5.43
CA SER A 344 -26.13 0.91 4.20
C SER A 344 -26.95 -0.38 4.01
N GLY A 345 -27.47 -0.63 2.81
CA GLY A 345 -28.42 -1.72 2.56
C GLY A 345 -27.87 -3.15 2.75
N LEU A 346 -26.59 -3.28 3.09
CA LEU A 346 -25.91 -4.55 3.39
C LEU A 346 -25.65 -4.75 4.90
N GLY A 347 -26.07 -3.80 5.75
CA GLY A 347 -25.89 -3.86 7.20
C GLY A 347 -24.49 -3.41 7.62
N THR A 348 -24.38 -2.16 8.05
CA THR A 348 -23.16 -1.57 8.62
C THR A 348 -23.20 -1.58 10.13
N SER A 349 -22.08 -1.91 10.77
CA SER A 349 -21.91 -1.66 12.21
C SER A 349 -21.91 -0.16 12.48
N PHE A 350 -22.67 0.27 13.50
CA PHE A 350 -22.76 1.66 13.93
C PHE A 350 -21.74 1.95 15.04
N PHE A 351 -20.91 2.97 14.81
CA PHE A 351 -19.92 3.46 15.75
C PHE A 351 -20.39 4.79 16.35
N ASP A 352 -20.56 4.84 17.67
CA ASP A 352 -21.22 5.95 18.38
C ASP A 352 -20.22 7.03 18.82
N ARG A 353 -19.01 6.60 19.22
CA ARG A 353 -17.93 7.48 19.68
C ARG A 353 -16.55 6.95 19.27
N MET A 354 -15.59 7.86 19.19
CA MET A 354 -14.18 7.60 18.87
C MET A 354 -13.31 8.45 19.80
N SER A 355 -12.20 7.90 20.27
CA SER A 355 -11.20 8.59 21.10
C SER A 355 -9.83 8.55 20.41
N GLU A 356 -8.81 9.06 21.09
CA GLU A 356 -7.43 8.68 20.78
C GLU A 356 -7.29 7.14 20.95
N GLY A 357 -6.79 6.47 19.92
CA GLY A 357 -6.55 5.02 19.91
C GLY A 357 -7.77 4.09 19.80
N ARG A 358 -9.01 4.52 20.07
CA ARG A 358 -10.17 3.59 20.13
C ARG A 358 -11.45 4.08 19.45
N VAL A 359 -12.30 3.13 19.08
CA VAL A 359 -13.66 3.36 18.59
C VAL A 359 -14.66 2.41 19.26
N PHE A 360 -15.85 2.90 19.59
CA PHE A 360 -16.90 2.11 20.23
C PHE A 360 -17.99 1.73 19.22
N CYS A 361 -18.10 0.43 18.94
CA CYS A 361 -19.21 -0.13 18.17
C CYS A 361 -20.42 -0.30 19.10
N ARG A 362 -21.50 0.41 18.80
CA ARG A 362 -22.74 0.42 19.60
C ARG A 362 -23.77 -0.57 19.09
N GLU A 363 -23.84 -0.77 17.77
CA GLU A 363 -24.68 -1.79 17.14
C GLU A 363 -23.83 -2.50 16.08
N GLY A 364 -23.62 -3.81 16.24
CA GLY A 364 -22.74 -4.58 15.37
C GLY A 364 -23.52 -5.47 14.41
N VAL A 365 -23.22 -5.40 13.11
CA VAL A 365 -23.71 -6.37 12.11
C VAL A 365 -22.64 -7.42 11.82
N ASN A 366 -21.40 -6.98 11.62
CA ASN A 366 -20.24 -7.83 11.34
C ASN A 366 -19.19 -7.78 12.48
N LEU A 367 -19.55 -7.21 13.62
CA LEU A 367 -18.72 -7.00 14.81
C LEU A 367 -19.59 -7.25 16.04
N GLU A 368 -18.96 -7.48 17.20
CA GLU A 368 -19.65 -7.45 18.48
C GLU A 368 -19.75 -6.01 19.02
N VAL A 369 -20.66 -5.77 19.96
CA VAL A 369 -20.79 -4.47 20.64
C VAL A 369 -19.66 -4.32 21.65
N GLY A 370 -18.85 -3.26 21.53
CA GLY A 370 -17.63 -3.12 22.33
C GLY A 370 -16.70 -2.01 21.86
N GLU A 371 -15.58 -1.84 22.58
CA GLU A 371 -14.48 -0.94 22.19
C GLU A 371 -13.43 -1.71 21.39
N TYR A 372 -12.94 -1.10 20.31
CA TYR A 372 -11.94 -1.64 19.41
C TYR A 372 -10.76 -0.68 19.30
N GLU A 373 -9.54 -1.22 19.27
CA GLU A 373 -8.32 -0.43 19.09
C GLU A 373 -8.11 -0.09 17.60
N LEU A 374 -7.76 1.16 17.34
CA LEU A 374 -7.49 1.70 16.00
C LEU A 374 -6.08 1.28 15.54
N GLY A 375 -5.91 1.11 14.23
CA GLY A 375 -4.62 0.73 13.65
C GLY A 375 -4.23 -0.74 13.84
N THR A 376 -5.01 -1.54 14.56
CA THR A 376 -4.75 -2.98 14.82
C THR A 376 -5.69 -3.89 14.01
N ALA A 377 -5.37 -5.18 13.96
CA ALA A 377 -6.24 -6.20 13.37
C ALA A 377 -7.32 -6.64 14.38
N VAL A 378 -8.58 -6.37 14.06
CA VAL A 378 -9.77 -6.80 14.80
C VAL A 378 -10.38 -7.98 14.07
N ARG A 379 -10.35 -9.18 14.65
CA ARG A 379 -10.83 -10.40 13.98
C ARG A 379 -12.30 -10.30 13.55
N HIS A 380 -12.63 -10.88 12.41
CA HIS A 380 -14.03 -11.02 11.99
C HIS A 380 -14.71 -12.18 12.74
N PRO A 381 -15.81 -11.96 13.49
CA PRO A 381 -16.38 -12.96 14.41
C PRO A 381 -16.75 -14.29 13.71
N ASN A 382 -17.33 -14.19 12.51
CA ASN A 382 -17.82 -15.34 11.75
C ASN A 382 -16.87 -15.86 10.64
N ARG A 383 -15.66 -15.30 10.47
CA ARG A 383 -14.76 -15.65 9.35
C ARG A 383 -13.33 -15.83 9.85
N LYS A 384 -12.91 -17.10 9.96
CA LYS A 384 -11.63 -17.48 10.58
C LYS A 384 -10.39 -16.86 9.93
N SER A 385 -10.41 -16.62 8.62
CA SER A 385 -9.28 -16.10 7.82
C SER A 385 -9.37 -14.59 7.52
N ALA A 386 -10.20 -13.85 8.25
CA ALA A 386 -10.48 -12.45 7.99
C ALA A 386 -10.45 -11.55 9.25
N PHE A 387 -10.09 -10.29 9.04
CA PHE A 387 -10.11 -9.24 10.06
C PHE A 387 -10.54 -7.90 9.47
N PHE A 388 -10.94 -7.00 10.35
CA PHE A 388 -11.11 -5.59 10.09
C PHE A 388 -9.88 -4.81 10.59
N HIS A 389 -9.49 -3.78 9.85
CA HIS A 389 -8.50 -2.80 10.31
C HIS A 389 -9.15 -1.42 10.28
N PHE A 390 -9.15 -0.74 11.42
CA PHE A 390 -9.85 0.53 11.61
C PHE A 390 -8.87 1.70 11.57
N VAL A 391 -9.01 2.56 10.57
CA VAL A 391 -8.17 3.75 10.39
C VAL A 391 -8.94 5.00 10.79
N LYS A 392 -8.38 5.78 11.72
CA LYS A 392 -8.87 7.09 12.13
C LYS A 392 -8.68 8.06 10.97
N LEU A 393 -9.73 8.77 10.57
CA LEU A 393 -9.66 9.83 9.56
C LEU A 393 -10.44 11.03 10.10
N GLU A 394 -9.76 11.88 10.85
CA GLU A 394 -10.35 13.05 11.50
C GLU A 394 -10.45 14.22 10.54
N THR A 395 -9.35 14.54 9.86
CA THR A 395 -9.24 15.72 8.99
C THR A 395 -9.77 15.44 7.57
N LEU A 396 -10.09 16.49 6.82
CA LEU A 396 -10.42 16.36 5.40
C LEU A 396 -9.21 15.88 4.60
N GLU A 397 -8.01 16.38 4.92
CA GLU A 397 -6.74 16.01 4.31
C GLU A 397 -6.49 14.49 4.40
N GLU A 398 -6.59 13.90 5.59
CA GLU A 398 -6.45 12.45 5.80
C GLU A 398 -7.40 11.67 4.89
N LYS A 399 -8.65 12.14 4.72
CA LYS A 399 -9.66 11.47 3.87
C LYS A 399 -9.34 11.57 2.38
N LEU A 400 -8.65 12.63 1.94
CA LEU A 400 -8.22 12.82 0.55
C LEU A 400 -6.89 12.09 0.24
N LEU A 401 -5.98 12.00 1.22
CA LEU A 401 -4.70 11.27 1.12
C LEU A 401 -4.89 9.75 1.26
N TYR A 402 -5.80 9.29 2.11
CA TYR A 402 -6.00 7.87 2.41
C TYR A 402 -6.25 6.97 1.17
N PRO A 403 -6.97 7.40 0.11
CA PRO A 403 -7.01 6.66 -1.16
C PRO A 403 -5.66 6.42 -1.84
N GLN A 404 -4.62 7.23 -1.57
CA GLN A 404 -3.24 6.93 -1.97
C GLN A 404 -2.55 5.99 -0.98
N GLU A 405 -2.77 6.14 0.33
CA GLU A 405 -2.23 5.21 1.32
C GLU A 405 -2.69 3.77 1.04
N MET A 406 -3.95 3.60 0.63
CA MET A 406 -4.49 2.31 0.19
C MET A 406 -3.74 1.69 -1.01
N ARG A 407 -3.02 2.49 -1.81
CA ARG A 407 -2.22 2.04 -2.97
C ARG A 407 -0.82 1.56 -2.60
N ARG A 408 -0.33 1.81 -1.37
CA ARG A 408 0.89 1.15 -0.86
C ARG A 408 0.71 -0.36 -0.97
N SER A 409 1.81 -1.11 -1.14
CA SER A 409 1.67 -2.55 -1.40
C SER A 409 0.90 -3.24 -0.27
N ALA A 410 0.00 -4.15 -0.62
CA ALA A 410 -0.85 -4.83 0.37
C ALA A 410 0.01 -5.53 1.44
N GLY A 411 1.18 -6.06 1.07
CA GLY A 411 2.15 -6.65 1.99
C GLY A 411 2.78 -5.65 2.97
N GLU A 412 3.17 -4.45 2.55
CA GLU A 412 3.68 -3.41 3.47
C GLU A 412 2.59 -2.95 4.45
N ARG A 413 1.36 -2.76 3.98
CA ARG A 413 0.23 -2.40 4.83
C ARG A 413 -0.10 -3.50 5.82
N TRP A 414 -0.20 -4.75 5.37
CA TRP A 414 -0.43 -5.92 6.24
C TRP A 414 0.68 -6.09 7.27
N ARG A 415 1.96 -5.88 6.88
CA ARG A 415 3.09 -5.83 7.81
C ARG A 415 2.91 -4.76 8.88
N GLY A 416 2.63 -3.52 8.49
CA GLY A 416 2.44 -2.41 9.44
C GLY A 416 1.24 -2.60 10.37
N ILE A 417 0.16 -3.23 9.90
CA ILE A 417 -0.97 -3.65 10.75
C ILE A 417 -0.51 -4.71 11.76
N SER A 418 0.29 -5.68 11.32
CA SER A 418 0.81 -6.77 12.15
C SER A 418 1.75 -6.26 13.23
N GLU A 419 2.69 -5.36 12.88
CA GLU A 419 3.60 -4.69 13.82
C GLU A 419 2.84 -3.93 14.91
N ARG A 420 1.84 -3.11 14.53
CA ARG A 420 1.00 -2.38 15.50
C ARG A 420 0.17 -3.32 16.39
N THR A 421 -0.39 -4.38 15.80
CA THR A 421 -1.19 -5.37 16.54
C THR A 421 -0.34 -6.10 17.58
N LEU A 422 0.84 -6.60 17.18
CA LEU A 422 1.78 -7.29 18.07
C LEU A 422 2.31 -6.36 19.17
N SER A 423 2.64 -5.10 18.83
CA SER A 423 3.08 -4.11 19.81
C SER A 423 1.98 -3.75 20.82
N TRP A 424 0.72 -3.70 20.40
CA TRP A 424 -0.42 -3.45 21.30
C TRP A 424 -0.67 -4.64 22.24
N ILE A 425 -0.68 -5.88 21.69
CA ILE A 425 -0.79 -7.12 22.49
C ILE A 425 0.33 -7.18 23.54
N ASP A 426 1.58 -6.97 23.13
CA ASP A 426 2.74 -7.03 24.03
C ASP A 426 2.67 -5.95 25.13
N ALA A 427 2.20 -4.75 24.80
CA ALA A 427 2.01 -3.67 25.76
C ALA A 427 0.92 -3.99 26.80
N GLU A 428 -0.25 -4.48 26.38
CA GLU A 428 -1.34 -4.84 27.30
C GLU A 428 -0.98 -6.06 28.15
N CYS A 429 -0.32 -7.09 27.59
CA CYS A 429 0.22 -8.22 28.36
C CYS A 429 1.17 -7.75 29.48
N ARG A 430 2.12 -6.84 29.18
CA ARG A 430 3.03 -6.28 30.19
C ARG A 430 2.31 -5.44 31.25
N LYS A 431 1.37 -4.59 30.82
CA LYS A 431 0.62 -3.64 31.66
C LYS A 431 -0.30 -4.33 32.65
N GLU A 432 -1.00 -5.38 32.23
CA GLU A 432 -1.93 -6.14 33.06
C GLU A 432 -1.27 -7.36 33.73
N ALA A 433 0.04 -7.57 33.51
CA ALA A 433 0.79 -8.76 33.92
C ALA A 433 0.10 -10.07 33.52
N ARG A 434 -0.47 -10.09 32.31
CA ARG A 434 -1.24 -11.21 31.75
C ARG A 434 -0.58 -11.83 30.53
N VAL A 435 -1.03 -13.03 30.21
CA VAL A 435 -0.71 -13.73 28.97
C VAL A 435 -1.76 -13.48 27.89
N LEU A 436 -1.54 -14.06 26.71
CA LEU A 436 -2.48 -14.01 25.58
C LEU A 436 -3.81 -14.69 25.92
N THR A 437 -4.89 -14.01 25.54
CA THR A 437 -6.24 -14.55 25.52
C THR A 437 -6.44 -15.51 24.34
N ALA A 438 -7.50 -16.30 24.41
CA ALA A 438 -7.94 -17.18 23.33
C ALA A 438 -8.13 -16.45 21.99
N GLU A 439 -8.56 -15.19 22.01
CA GLU A 439 -8.84 -14.43 20.80
C GLU A 439 -7.62 -13.70 20.24
N GLU A 440 -6.71 -13.24 21.09
CA GLU A 440 -5.40 -12.74 20.64
C GLU A 440 -4.62 -13.85 19.93
N LEU A 441 -4.55 -15.07 20.50
CA LEU A 441 -3.90 -16.23 19.86
C LEU A 441 -4.47 -16.51 18.46
N ARG A 442 -5.80 -16.48 18.30
CA ARG A 442 -6.46 -16.68 17.01
C ARG A 442 -6.32 -15.50 16.06
N THR A 443 -6.04 -14.30 16.58
CA THR A 443 -5.71 -13.12 15.78
C THR A 443 -4.29 -13.21 15.23
N LEU A 444 -3.35 -13.85 15.95
CA LEU A 444 -1.98 -14.08 15.46
C LEU A 444 -1.96 -14.87 14.14
N GLU A 445 -2.88 -15.82 13.94
CA GLU A 445 -3.02 -16.60 12.69
C GLU A 445 -3.28 -15.73 11.43
N LEU A 446 -3.65 -14.46 11.61
CA LEU A 446 -4.00 -13.51 10.55
C LEU A 446 -2.90 -12.49 10.24
N LEU A 447 -1.79 -12.52 10.98
CA LEU A 447 -0.72 -11.53 10.88
C LEU A 447 0.38 -11.93 9.90
N GLU A 448 1.18 -10.95 9.47
CA GLU A 448 2.28 -11.14 8.53
C GLU A 448 3.32 -12.10 9.14
N PRO A 449 3.64 -13.23 8.47
CA PRO A 449 4.41 -14.30 9.07
C PRO A 449 5.79 -13.92 9.60
N LYS A 450 6.50 -12.98 8.98
CA LYS A 450 7.87 -12.61 9.37
C LYS A 450 7.89 -11.82 10.66
N VAL A 451 7.01 -10.82 10.77
CA VAL A 451 6.87 -10.04 12.01
C VAL A 451 6.40 -10.93 13.16
N LEU A 452 5.39 -11.77 12.88
CA LEU A 452 4.84 -12.71 13.85
C LEU A 452 5.90 -13.71 14.35
N SER A 453 6.75 -14.21 13.46
CA SER A 453 7.74 -15.25 13.77
C SER A 453 8.72 -14.82 14.86
N ALA A 454 9.33 -13.65 14.71
CA ALA A 454 10.25 -13.11 15.71
C ALA A 454 9.54 -12.88 17.06
N GLN A 455 8.35 -12.27 17.04
CA GLN A 455 7.64 -11.92 18.27
C GLN A 455 7.09 -13.14 19.02
N ALA A 456 6.59 -14.16 18.31
CA ALA A 456 6.10 -15.40 18.91
C ALA A 456 7.24 -16.21 19.55
N ALA A 457 8.44 -16.18 18.97
CA ALA A 457 9.61 -16.83 19.55
C ALA A 457 10.16 -16.09 20.78
N ASP A 458 10.21 -14.75 20.78
CA ASP A 458 10.51 -13.95 21.99
C ASP A 458 9.51 -14.22 23.12
N TRP A 459 8.21 -14.29 22.81
CA TRP A 459 7.18 -14.64 23.79
C TRP A 459 7.35 -16.06 24.37
N LEU A 460 7.79 -17.04 23.55
CA LEU A 460 8.16 -18.37 24.04
C LEU A 460 9.32 -18.31 25.03
N VAL A 461 10.42 -17.62 24.71
CA VAL A 461 11.57 -17.42 25.61
C VAL A 461 11.12 -16.76 26.92
N ARG A 462 10.28 -15.74 26.83
CA ARG A 462 9.82 -14.97 28.00
C ARG A 462 8.97 -15.83 28.94
N TRP A 463 7.92 -16.46 28.42
CA TRP A 463 6.96 -17.21 29.23
C TRP A 463 7.41 -18.63 29.60
N SER A 464 8.46 -19.19 28.98
CA SER A 464 9.09 -20.45 29.43
C SER A 464 9.78 -20.33 30.79
N SER A 465 10.19 -19.10 31.16
CA SER A 465 10.79 -18.79 32.47
C SER A 465 9.75 -18.67 33.61
N GLU A 466 8.49 -18.40 33.28
CA GLU A 466 7.40 -18.09 34.22
C GLU A 466 6.53 -19.33 34.55
N ARG A 467 7.18 -20.47 34.88
CA ARG A 467 6.60 -21.83 34.99
C ARG A 467 5.51 -22.06 36.07
N GLY A 468 4.75 -21.05 36.51
CA GLY A 468 3.91 -21.14 37.72
C GLY A 468 2.43 -20.73 37.62
N ALA A 469 2.02 -19.89 36.66
CA ALA A 469 0.83 -19.05 36.88
C ALA A 469 -0.41 -19.34 36.00
N PHE A 470 -0.25 -19.90 34.80
CA PHE A 470 -1.27 -19.77 33.75
C PHE A 470 -2.14 -21.01 33.56
N ARG A 471 -3.16 -21.15 34.42
CA ARG A 471 -4.35 -21.94 34.08
C ARG A 471 -5.20 -21.14 33.11
N LEU A 472 -5.22 -21.57 31.85
CA LEU A 472 -6.19 -21.10 30.86
C LEU A 472 -7.61 -21.48 31.31
N GLY A 473 -8.30 -20.53 31.95
CA GLY A 473 -9.76 -20.55 31.96
C GLY A 473 -10.24 -20.32 30.52
N GLU A 474 -11.25 -21.08 30.10
CA GLU A 474 -12.04 -20.87 28.87
C GLU A 474 -11.41 -21.23 27.51
N LEU A 475 -10.17 -21.72 27.44
CA LEU A 475 -9.73 -22.49 26.25
C LEU A 475 -10.10 -23.97 26.42
N GLU A 476 -10.96 -24.48 25.53
CA GLU A 476 -11.31 -25.91 25.47
C GLU A 476 -10.14 -26.82 25.06
N GLU A 477 -9.03 -26.25 24.58
CA GLU A 477 -7.82 -27.01 24.25
C GLU A 477 -6.92 -27.22 25.48
N PRO A 478 -6.59 -28.48 25.84
CA PRO A 478 -5.82 -28.81 27.05
C PRO A 478 -4.30 -28.57 26.89
N GLN A 479 -3.88 -27.66 26.00
CA GLN A 479 -2.47 -27.38 25.70
C GLN A 479 -2.16 -25.91 25.97
N GLY A 480 -1.00 -25.64 26.58
CA GLY A 480 -0.64 -24.31 27.04
C GLY A 480 -0.41 -23.31 25.90
N ILE A 481 -0.27 -22.03 26.29
CA ILE A 481 0.05 -20.94 25.35
C ILE A 481 1.35 -21.23 24.59
N GLN A 482 2.32 -21.87 25.24
CA GLN A 482 3.57 -22.29 24.61
C GLN A 482 3.32 -23.31 23.49
N ALA A 483 2.54 -24.37 23.74
CA ALA A 483 2.14 -25.30 22.69
C ALA A 483 1.40 -24.62 21.53
N HIS A 484 0.55 -23.62 21.79
CA HIS A 484 -0.11 -22.86 20.72
C HIS A 484 0.89 -22.03 19.89
N LEU A 485 1.79 -21.27 20.53
CA LEU A 485 2.85 -20.51 19.83
C LEU A 485 3.79 -21.43 19.04
N CYS A 486 4.17 -22.60 19.58
CA CYS A 486 4.98 -23.58 18.85
C CYS A 486 4.24 -24.15 17.63
N ARG A 487 2.93 -24.42 17.71
CA ARG A 487 2.11 -24.81 16.54
C ARG A 487 1.98 -23.70 15.50
N LEU A 488 1.84 -22.45 15.95
CA LEU A 488 1.78 -21.27 15.10
C LEU A 488 3.09 -21.11 14.31
N LEU A 489 4.24 -21.25 14.97
CA LEU A 489 5.56 -21.26 14.33
C LEU A 489 5.76 -22.50 13.43
N LEU A 490 5.25 -23.67 13.82
CA LEU A 490 5.24 -24.87 12.97
C LEU A 490 4.48 -24.62 11.65
N ALA A 491 3.31 -23.96 11.71
CA ALA A 491 2.44 -23.72 10.56
C ALA A 491 2.86 -22.53 9.69
N LEU A 492 3.19 -21.39 10.30
CA LEU A 492 3.41 -20.10 9.63
C LEU A 492 4.83 -19.54 9.81
N GLY A 493 5.61 -20.07 10.74
CA GLY A 493 6.92 -19.54 11.10
C GLY A 493 7.90 -19.37 9.92
N THR A 494 8.75 -18.38 10.05
CA THR A 494 9.81 -17.98 9.10
C THR A 494 11.15 -17.93 9.83
N ARG A 495 12.25 -17.82 9.09
CA ARG A 495 13.61 -17.84 9.66
C ARG A 495 13.86 -16.76 10.70
N GLU A 496 13.07 -15.67 10.65
CA GLU A 496 13.05 -14.59 11.64
C GLU A 496 12.75 -15.06 13.09
N ALA A 497 12.15 -16.24 13.29
CA ALA A 497 11.98 -16.86 14.62
C ALA A 497 13.24 -17.56 15.17
N ILE A 498 14.17 -17.97 14.30
CA ILE A 498 15.26 -18.89 14.69
C ILE A 498 16.15 -18.34 15.80
N PRO A 499 16.63 -17.08 15.78
CA PRO A 499 17.54 -16.57 16.82
C PRO A 499 16.96 -16.57 18.24
N GLU A 500 15.63 -16.49 18.38
CA GLU A 500 14.95 -16.57 19.68
C GLU A 500 14.60 -18.03 20.02
N LEU A 501 14.18 -18.85 19.04
CA LEU A 501 13.98 -20.29 19.23
C LEU A 501 15.26 -20.98 19.70
N GLU A 502 16.43 -20.60 19.19
CA GLU A 502 17.71 -21.12 19.67
C GLU A 502 17.89 -20.92 21.18
N LYS A 503 17.46 -19.77 21.74
CA LYS A 503 17.56 -19.54 23.19
C LYS A 503 16.62 -20.44 23.99
N VAL A 504 15.45 -20.80 23.44
CA VAL A 504 14.55 -21.80 24.06
C VAL A 504 15.25 -23.16 24.08
N LEU A 505 15.81 -23.57 22.94
CA LEU A 505 16.47 -24.86 22.76
C LEU A 505 17.77 -24.99 23.59
N ASP A 506 18.53 -23.91 23.71
CA ASP A 506 19.76 -23.85 24.52
C ASP A 506 19.46 -23.85 26.03
N GLN A 507 18.32 -23.29 26.45
CA GLN A 507 17.85 -23.42 27.84
C GLN A 507 17.40 -24.86 28.18
N GLU A 508 17.09 -25.67 27.17
CA GLU A 508 16.62 -27.05 27.30
C GLU A 508 17.74 -28.11 27.19
N ILE A 509 19.02 -27.71 27.26
CA ILE A 509 20.24 -28.56 27.20
C ILE A 509 20.31 -29.71 28.24
N LEU A 510 19.30 -29.88 29.11
CA LEU A 510 19.11 -31.07 29.95
C LEU A 510 18.04 -32.02 29.38
N TRP A 511 18.43 -32.74 28.33
CA TRP A 511 17.68 -33.72 27.53
C TRP A 511 17.14 -34.98 28.28
N LYS A 512 16.74 -34.87 29.55
CA LYS A 512 16.17 -36.00 30.33
C LYS A 512 14.81 -35.66 30.91
N GLY A 513 13.77 -36.11 30.21
CA GLY A 513 12.38 -36.09 30.69
C GLY A 513 11.49 -34.97 30.14
N MET A 514 11.75 -34.48 28.92
CA MET A 514 11.02 -33.37 28.30
C MET A 514 9.50 -33.48 28.44
N GLU A 515 8.88 -32.42 28.94
CA GLU A 515 7.46 -32.15 28.78
C GLU A 515 7.10 -32.00 27.29
N ALA A 516 5.82 -31.98 26.95
CA ALA A 516 5.38 -32.06 25.55
C ALA A 516 5.79 -30.82 24.73
N GLU A 517 5.81 -29.63 25.35
CA GLU A 517 5.88 -28.33 24.65
C GLU A 517 7.28 -28.07 24.03
N SER A 518 8.34 -28.38 24.77
CA SER A 518 9.75 -28.41 24.34
C SER A 518 9.96 -29.15 23.01
N ARG A 519 9.27 -30.28 22.82
CA ARG A 519 9.38 -31.09 21.61
C ARG A 519 8.73 -30.40 20.40
N ILE A 520 7.71 -29.58 20.61
CA ILE A 520 7.01 -28.84 19.55
C ILE A 520 7.86 -27.64 19.10
N ALA A 521 8.61 -27.00 20.00
CA ALA A 521 9.56 -25.93 19.64
C ALA A 521 10.63 -26.44 18.65
N TRP A 522 11.20 -27.63 18.90
CA TRP A 522 12.15 -28.26 17.98
C TRP A 522 11.52 -28.62 16.62
N LEU A 523 10.30 -29.19 16.63
CA LEU A 523 9.55 -29.45 15.39
C LEU A 523 9.26 -28.15 14.60
N ALA A 524 8.96 -27.05 15.29
CA ALA A 524 8.76 -25.74 14.66
C ALA A 524 10.05 -25.24 13.98
N ALA A 525 11.19 -25.29 14.67
CA ALA A 525 12.48 -24.89 14.09
C ALA A 525 12.85 -25.73 12.85
N LEU A 526 12.63 -27.05 12.88
CA LEU A 526 12.84 -27.93 11.72
C LEU A 526 11.88 -27.65 10.56
N ALA A 527 10.61 -27.31 10.84
CA ALA A 527 9.65 -26.94 9.82
C ALA A 527 9.99 -25.59 9.17
N ILE A 528 10.47 -24.62 9.96
CA ILE A 528 10.98 -23.33 9.47
C ILE A 528 12.19 -23.55 8.57
N ALA A 529 13.20 -24.30 9.01
CA ALA A 529 14.39 -24.64 8.21
C ALA A 529 14.06 -25.30 6.86
N ARG A 530 12.94 -26.03 6.77
CA ARG A 530 12.42 -26.60 5.52
C ARG A 530 11.62 -25.60 4.67
N ARG A 531 10.81 -24.74 5.29
CA ARG A 531 9.88 -23.82 4.60
C ARG A 531 10.56 -22.54 4.11
N ASP A 532 11.51 -22.02 4.88
CA ASP A 532 12.18 -20.74 4.65
C ASP A 532 13.69 -20.89 4.96
N PRO A 533 14.44 -21.63 4.12
CA PRO A 533 15.86 -21.91 4.35
C PRO A 533 16.71 -20.63 4.25
N TRP A 534 17.73 -20.55 5.10
CA TRP A 534 18.68 -19.43 5.15
C TRP A 534 20.13 -19.88 4.90
N GLU A 535 21.01 -18.92 4.66
CA GLU A 535 22.45 -19.18 4.49
C GLU A 535 23.03 -19.77 5.78
N GLY A 536 23.65 -20.95 5.68
CA GLY A 536 24.14 -21.69 6.85
C GLY A 536 23.13 -22.64 7.51
N VAL A 537 21.88 -22.75 7.03
CA VAL A 537 20.87 -23.67 7.60
C VAL A 537 21.35 -25.13 7.69
N GLN A 538 22.19 -25.57 6.75
CA GLN A 538 22.76 -26.92 6.74
C GLN A 538 23.81 -27.11 7.84
N ASP A 539 24.61 -26.09 8.14
CA ASP A 539 25.63 -26.17 9.18
C ASP A 539 25.01 -25.98 10.58
N TRP A 540 23.95 -25.17 10.67
CA TRP A 540 23.04 -25.14 11.83
C TRP A 540 22.43 -26.51 12.11
N LEU A 541 21.85 -27.17 11.09
CA LEU A 541 21.29 -28.53 11.23
C LEU A 541 22.36 -29.55 11.65
N LYS A 542 23.57 -29.52 11.06
CA LYS A 542 24.66 -30.42 11.47
C LYS A 542 25.07 -30.20 12.92
N GLY A 543 25.35 -28.94 13.30
CA GLY A 543 25.76 -28.60 14.66
C GLY A 543 24.77 -29.07 15.72
N ARG A 544 23.46 -29.05 15.40
CA ARG A 544 22.39 -29.55 16.27
C ARG A 544 22.16 -31.07 16.19
N LEU A 545 22.55 -31.74 15.09
CA LEU A 545 22.39 -33.19 14.90
C LEU A 545 23.58 -34.01 15.43
N ASP A 546 24.77 -33.42 15.48
CA ASP A 546 25.97 -34.03 16.08
C ASP A 546 25.91 -34.06 17.62
N GLU A 547 25.02 -33.25 18.23
CA GLU A 547 24.68 -33.28 19.66
C GLU A 547 23.63 -34.37 19.99
N ASP A 548 24.02 -35.64 19.89
CA ASP A 548 23.33 -36.83 20.45
C ASP A 548 21.78 -36.87 20.37
N LEU A 549 21.22 -36.47 19.22
CA LEU A 549 19.79 -36.59 18.93
C LEU A 549 19.36 -38.07 18.75
N GLU A 550 19.12 -38.75 19.87
CA GLU A 550 18.20 -39.89 19.92
C GLU A 550 16.81 -39.39 19.49
N LEU A 551 16.51 -39.37 18.18
CA LEU A 551 15.16 -39.04 17.68
C LEU A 551 14.12 -39.96 18.35
N VAL A 552 13.44 -39.42 19.36
CA VAL A 552 12.46 -40.16 20.15
C VAL A 552 11.26 -40.48 19.25
N THR A 553 11.18 -41.74 18.87
CA THR A 553 10.06 -42.31 18.15
C THR A 553 8.86 -42.42 19.08
N TYR A 554 7.84 -41.58 18.85
CA TYR A 554 6.58 -41.64 19.61
C TYR A 554 5.77 -42.88 19.20
N HIS A 555 5.31 -43.64 20.19
CA HIS A 555 4.03 -44.34 20.07
C HIS A 555 2.93 -43.37 20.49
N TRP A 556 1.97 -43.12 19.61
CA TRP A 556 0.71 -42.49 20.00
C TRP A 556 -0.22 -43.61 20.48
N ASP A 557 -0.21 -43.88 21.79
CA ASP A 557 -1.14 -44.88 22.32
C ASP A 557 -2.57 -44.35 22.19
N ARG A 558 -3.45 -45.23 21.70
CA ARG A 558 -4.82 -44.89 21.26
C ARG A 558 -5.85 -45.28 22.31
N SER A 559 -5.41 -45.56 23.54
CA SER A 559 -6.21 -46.14 24.62
C SER A 559 -7.03 -45.12 25.42
N ASP A 560 -6.73 -43.82 25.32
CA ASP A 560 -7.61 -42.77 25.83
C ASP A 560 -8.68 -42.45 24.78
N ASP A 561 -9.79 -43.20 24.84
CA ASP A 561 -11.04 -42.90 24.14
C ASP A 561 -11.67 -41.61 24.71
N SER A 562 -11.12 -40.46 24.33
CA SER A 562 -11.81 -39.18 24.44
C SER A 562 -13.07 -39.20 23.55
N PRO A 563 -14.26 -38.84 24.05
CA PRO A 563 -15.52 -39.02 23.35
C PRO A 563 -15.68 -38.19 22.06
N MET A 564 -14.71 -37.34 21.73
CA MET A 564 -14.75 -36.41 20.60
C MET A 564 -14.73 -37.10 19.21
N VAL A 565 -14.19 -38.32 19.10
CA VAL A 565 -14.14 -39.06 17.81
C VAL A 565 -15.48 -39.72 17.47
N ALA A 566 -16.32 -40.03 18.46
CA ALA A 566 -17.66 -40.58 18.22
C ALA A 566 -18.64 -39.56 17.60
N ALA A 567 -18.41 -38.26 17.84
CA ALA A 567 -19.30 -37.18 17.39
C ALA A 567 -19.23 -36.89 15.87
N LEU A 568 -18.19 -37.35 15.16
CA LEU A 568 -18.00 -37.13 13.72
C LEU A 568 -18.45 -38.33 12.85
N GLY A 569 -19.09 -39.33 13.46
CA GLY A 569 -19.32 -40.65 12.85
C GLY A 569 -20.76 -41.04 12.53
N SER A 570 -21.80 -40.29 12.94
CA SER A 570 -23.19 -40.72 12.68
C SER A 570 -24.25 -39.61 12.69
N GLU A 571 -24.48 -38.99 11.53
CA GLU A 571 -25.82 -38.48 11.19
C GLU A 571 -26.27 -39.03 9.83
N ARG A 572 -27.15 -40.04 9.87
CA ARG A 572 -28.01 -40.37 8.73
C ARG A 572 -29.23 -39.45 8.79
N PRO A 573 -29.64 -38.80 7.69
CA PRO A 573 -30.90 -38.07 7.69
C PRO A 573 -32.08 -39.05 7.84
N ARG A 574 -32.86 -38.91 8.91
CA ARG A 574 -34.18 -39.54 9.03
C ARG A 574 -35.22 -38.62 8.40
N SER A 575 -35.79 -39.05 7.28
CA SER A 575 -36.96 -38.44 6.64
C SER A 575 -38.25 -39.11 7.11
N GLU A 576 -39.24 -38.32 7.54
CA GLU A 576 -40.70 -38.57 7.67
C GLU A 576 -41.28 -37.46 8.60
N GLY A 577 -42.42 -36.79 8.41
CA GLY A 577 -43.45 -36.70 7.34
C GLY A 577 -44.77 -36.10 7.91
N ALA A 578 -45.67 -35.40 7.20
CA ALA A 578 -45.63 -34.82 5.86
C ALA A 578 -46.85 -33.89 5.56
N GLY A 579 -46.64 -32.70 4.97
CA GLY A 579 -47.43 -32.26 3.80
C GLY A 579 -48.26 -30.97 3.91
N PRO A 580 -49.08 -30.60 2.88
CA PRO A 580 -49.18 -31.18 1.54
C PRO A 580 -49.15 -30.17 0.35
N MET A 581 -48.87 -30.70 -0.85
CA MET A 581 -49.34 -30.29 -2.19
C MET A 581 -49.45 -28.79 -2.61
N VAL A 582 -48.68 -28.43 -3.65
CA VAL A 582 -49.23 -28.12 -5.00
C VAL A 582 -48.34 -28.79 -6.06
N ARG A 583 -48.93 -29.27 -7.17
CA ARG A 583 -48.24 -29.91 -8.30
C ARG A 583 -47.90 -28.90 -9.41
N SER A 584 -46.77 -29.09 -10.08
CA SER A 584 -46.75 -29.24 -11.55
C SER A 584 -45.52 -30.02 -11.99
N GLU A 585 -45.71 -30.89 -12.97
CA GLU A 585 -44.67 -31.71 -13.61
C GLU A 585 -44.12 -30.94 -14.81
N GLU A 586 -42.82 -31.06 -15.12
CA GLU A 586 -42.42 -31.53 -16.45
C GLU A 586 -40.96 -32.02 -16.48
N THR A 587 -40.74 -33.08 -17.25
CA THR A 587 -39.45 -33.76 -17.43
C THR A 587 -38.68 -33.22 -18.64
N GLN A 588 -37.35 -33.18 -18.60
CA GLN A 588 -36.54 -33.95 -19.56
C GLN A 588 -35.04 -34.06 -19.23
N LYS A 589 -34.44 -35.15 -19.74
CA LYS A 589 -33.02 -35.47 -19.65
C LYS A 589 -32.24 -34.82 -20.79
N SER A 590 -31.07 -34.25 -20.51
CA SER A 590 -29.91 -34.21 -21.42
C SER A 590 -28.68 -33.88 -20.58
N SER A 591 -27.76 -34.79 -20.28
CA SER A 591 -26.69 -35.35 -21.13
C SER A 591 -25.35 -34.88 -20.59
N LYS A 592 -24.38 -35.80 -20.53
CA LYS A 592 -23.02 -35.54 -20.02
C LYS A 592 -22.34 -34.44 -20.84
N ASN A 593 -21.72 -33.48 -20.17
CA ASN A 593 -20.40 -32.94 -20.52
C ASN A 593 -19.88 -32.03 -19.40
N ILE A 594 -18.93 -32.53 -18.62
CA ILE A 594 -17.97 -31.70 -17.89
C ILE A 594 -16.59 -32.20 -18.30
N GLN A 595 -15.82 -31.32 -18.97
CA GLN A 595 -14.41 -31.57 -19.26
C GLN A 595 -13.65 -31.57 -17.94
N LEU A 596 -13.08 -32.71 -17.55
CA LEU A 596 -12.00 -32.72 -16.58
C LEU A 596 -10.78 -32.08 -17.24
N SER A 597 -10.29 -30.98 -16.66
CA SER A 597 -9.13 -30.26 -17.17
C SER A 597 -7.86 -31.10 -17.04
N ALA A 598 -6.91 -30.89 -17.95
CA ALA A 598 -5.69 -31.70 -18.07
C ALA A 598 -4.74 -31.64 -16.84
N SER A 599 -5.03 -30.78 -15.85
CA SER A 599 -4.24 -30.65 -14.62
C SER A 599 -4.33 -31.89 -13.71
N ALA A 600 -5.50 -32.54 -13.64
CA ALA A 600 -5.69 -33.73 -12.80
C ALA A 600 -4.93 -34.98 -13.32
N ALA A 601 -4.59 -35.02 -14.61
CA ALA A 601 -3.83 -36.11 -15.21
C ALA A 601 -2.31 -35.97 -14.99
N GLY A 602 -1.78 -34.74 -14.90
CA GLY A 602 -0.36 -34.49 -14.60
C GLY A 602 0.02 -34.91 -13.18
N ILE A 603 -0.80 -34.52 -12.20
CA ILE A 603 -0.57 -34.83 -10.77
C ILE A 603 -0.59 -36.35 -10.52
N LEU A 604 -1.43 -37.11 -11.24
CA LEU A 604 -1.45 -38.57 -11.17
C LEU A 604 -0.29 -39.26 -11.93
N LEU A 605 0.43 -38.54 -12.79
CA LEU A 605 1.66 -39.04 -13.44
C LEU A 605 2.87 -38.85 -12.53
N GLU A 606 3.04 -37.66 -11.94
CA GLU A 606 4.10 -37.36 -10.97
C GLU A 606 4.02 -38.28 -9.73
N MET A 607 2.81 -38.60 -9.27
CA MET A 607 2.60 -39.59 -8.19
C MET A 607 3.02 -41.02 -8.56
N ARG A 608 3.16 -41.35 -9.85
CA ARG A 608 3.62 -42.67 -10.32
C ARG A 608 5.11 -42.72 -10.61
N GLU A 609 5.70 -41.59 -10.99
CA GLU A 609 7.16 -41.46 -11.13
C GLU A 609 7.85 -41.36 -9.75
N ALA A 610 7.16 -40.83 -8.72
CA ALA A 610 7.61 -40.91 -7.33
C ALA A 610 7.58 -42.33 -6.70
N GLU A 611 6.92 -43.31 -7.34
CA GLU A 611 6.99 -44.73 -6.95
C GLU A 611 8.19 -45.48 -7.59
N ALA A 612 9.01 -44.79 -8.40
CA ALA A 612 10.07 -45.42 -9.20
C ALA A 612 11.44 -45.61 -8.49
N ASP A 613 11.61 -45.15 -7.24
CA ASP A 613 12.79 -45.48 -6.43
C ASP A 613 12.63 -46.86 -5.75
N LEU A 614 12.85 -47.88 -6.58
CA LEU A 614 12.42 -49.26 -6.38
C LEU A 614 13.32 -50.09 -5.44
N GLU A 615 13.67 -49.56 -4.27
CA GLU A 615 14.29 -50.32 -3.16
C GLU A 615 13.51 -50.21 -1.84
N ALA A 616 12.98 -49.02 -1.51
CA ALA A 616 12.26 -48.81 -0.26
C ALA A 616 10.93 -49.62 -0.21
N SER A 617 10.24 -49.74 -1.35
CA SER A 617 8.96 -50.47 -1.45
C SER A 617 9.12 -51.99 -1.20
N GLU A 618 10.25 -52.59 -1.64
CA GLU A 618 10.55 -53.99 -1.36
C GLU A 618 10.94 -54.21 0.11
N MET A 619 11.72 -53.30 0.71
CA MET A 619 12.08 -53.37 2.14
C MET A 619 10.87 -53.30 3.09
N LEU A 620 9.74 -52.74 2.64
CA LEU A 620 8.52 -52.61 3.43
C LEU A 620 7.56 -53.82 3.32
N LYS A 621 7.84 -54.79 2.42
CA LYS A 621 7.04 -56.02 2.30
C LYS A 621 7.27 -56.95 3.51
N GLY A 622 6.39 -56.85 4.50
CA GLY A 622 6.43 -57.64 5.73
C GLY A 622 6.47 -56.81 7.02
N LEU A 623 6.54 -55.49 6.92
CA LEU A 623 6.55 -54.58 8.06
C LEU A 623 5.17 -53.96 8.28
N THR A 624 4.67 -54.01 9.53
CA THR A 624 3.39 -53.43 9.94
C THR A 624 3.52 -51.91 10.11
N VAL A 625 3.63 -51.16 9.02
CA VAL A 625 3.69 -49.69 9.06
C VAL A 625 2.33 -49.12 9.45
N ARG A 626 2.22 -48.56 10.67
CA ARG A 626 1.03 -47.81 11.09
C ARG A 626 1.09 -46.37 10.57
N TYR A 627 0.10 -46.00 9.77
CA TYR A 627 -0.06 -44.66 9.22
C TYR A 627 -0.61 -43.68 10.27
N LEU A 628 0.14 -42.62 10.57
CA LEU A 628 -0.35 -41.41 11.22
C LEU A 628 -0.40 -40.27 10.19
N PRO A 629 -1.57 -39.99 9.58
CA PRO A 629 -1.71 -38.90 8.62
C PRO A 629 -1.76 -37.55 9.34
N MET A 630 -0.60 -36.97 9.66
CA MET A 630 -0.51 -35.54 9.95
C MET A 630 -0.63 -34.78 8.63
N ASN A 631 -1.80 -34.19 8.39
CA ASN A 631 -2.11 -33.46 7.16
C ASN A 631 -1.53 -32.04 7.24
N LEU A 632 -0.20 -31.95 7.25
CA LEU A 632 0.57 -30.70 7.20
C LEU A 632 0.82 -30.36 5.73
N GLY A 633 0.37 -29.18 5.29
CA GLY A 633 0.27 -28.82 3.87
C GLY A 633 1.50 -29.20 3.02
N SER A 634 1.28 -30.03 2.01
CA SER A 634 2.29 -30.56 1.05
C SER A 634 3.39 -31.50 1.58
N GLY A 635 3.42 -31.86 2.88
CA GLY A 635 4.46 -32.74 3.44
C GLY A 635 3.94 -33.88 4.29
N LYS A 636 4.19 -35.14 3.89
CA LYS A 636 4.04 -36.30 4.77
C LYS A 636 5.25 -36.42 5.68
N PHE A 637 5.02 -36.49 6.99
CA PHE A 637 6.04 -36.85 7.98
C PHE A 637 5.84 -38.29 8.42
N TYR A 638 6.92 -39.05 8.57
CA TYR A 638 6.87 -40.47 8.93
C TYR A 638 7.39 -40.66 10.35
N LEU A 639 6.52 -41.20 11.21
CA LEU A 639 6.84 -41.60 12.57
C LEU A 639 7.01 -43.12 12.58
N PHE A 640 8.21 -43.60 12.87
CA PHE A 640 8.50 -45.04 12.93
C PHE A 640 8.32 -45.53 14.35
N GLU A 641 7.46 -46.51 14.59
CA GLU A 641 7.24 -47.05 15.94
C GLU A 641 8.41 -47.93 16.45
N ASP A 642 9.21 -48.50 15.54
CA ASP A 642 10.26 -49.49 15.87
C ASP A 642 11.68 -48.89 15.77
N GLY A 643 12.37 -48.85 16.91
CA GLY A 643 13.75 -48.37 17.05
C GLY A 643 14.82 -49.27 16.41
N GLU A 644 14.52 -50.51 16.03
CA GLU A 644 15.40 -51.36 15.23
C GLU A 644 15.28 -51.05 13.73
N ILE A 645 14.07 -50.80 13.23
CA ILE A 645 13.82 -50.34 11.85
C ILE A 645 14.48 -48.97 11.64
N ARG A 646 14.30 -48.03 12.57
CA ARG A 646 14.97 -46.71 12.54
C ARG A 646 16.49 -46.85 12.43
N ARG A 647 17.12 -47.74 13.22
CA ARG A 647 18.58 -47.96 13.17
C ARG A 647 19.03 -48.53 11.82
N LYS A 648 18.28 -49.47 11.22
CA LYS A 648 18.60 -50.02 9.89
C LYS A 648 18.51 -48.97 8.78
N ILE A 649 17.49 -48.09 8.81
CA ILE A 649 17.33 -47.01 7.83
C ILE A 649 18.43 -45.94 8.00
N LEU A 650 18.68 -45.48 9.23
CA LEU A 650 19.73 -44.48 9.50
C LEU A 650 21.14 -45.01 9.22
N SER A 651 21.39 -46.30 9.45
CA SER A 651 22.66 -46.95 9.06
C SER A 651 22.88 -46.86 7.55
N LYS A 652 21.87 -47.19 6.73
CA LYS A 652 22.00 -47.15 5.27
C LYS A 652 22.01 -45.73 4.69
N LEU A 653 21.36 -44.77 5.33
CA LEU A 653 21.45 -43.35 4.96
C LEU A 653 22.79 -42.71 5.34
N ARG A 654 23.56 -43.31 6.26
CA ARG A 654 24.94 -42.91 6.59
C ARG A 654 26.00 -43.64 5.74
N GLU A 655 25.62 -44.69 5.02
CA GLU A 655 26.48 -45.39 4.04
C GLU A 655 26.40 -44.77 2.63
N LYS A 656 25.42 -43.90 2.36
CA LYS A 656 25.30 -43.08 1.15
C LYS A 656 25.80 -41.66 1.41
#